data_AF-A0A6A5EC24-F1
#
_entry.id   AF-A0A6A5EC24-F1
#
_cell.length_a   1.000
_cell.length_b   1.000
_cell.length_c   1.000
_cell.angle_alpha   90.00
_cell.angle_beta   90.00
_cell.angle_gamma   90.00
#
_symmetry.space_group_name_H-M   'P 1'
#
loop_
_entity.id
_entity.type
_entity.pdbx_description
1 polymer ?
#
loop_
_entity_poly.entity_id
_entity_poly.type
_entity_poly.pdbx_seq_one_letter_code
_entity_poly.pdbx_strand_id
1 'polypeptide(L)'
;MTAFRTKPCQIMIGEILIVRHPFSVCVPVDHKVTLSVRAEGTGILNYQWFTDEKEVSGGTEADLTIKAKKTKLYVCRVNDHFCNCVFSDWVKVKVLDIDKSGLPVYWQGEPHIAVNPKPQTVRQGSKLTLRCAAFGIPAPNYQWYRNGQPLLDKTSDMLQIDRATVEHGGSYLCSISNVLEETWTEPVNVDIVQTAQLPPAVPTATDKVALLIGNLNYSNHPDLMAPIMDVHELANLLQQLGFRVVSLLDLTREEMLAAIDKFMQLLDRGVYGLFYYAGHGYEHAGRNYLVAVDAPQPYRPENCVCVQRVMLSMQERRTALSVILLDTCRKWYNQDCIPSGIMPLGPSGNTVYGYATCEDAEAFEVQDGGKSTGIFTKYLNAHILQTEKVTHVLEKVSEDLGRDPLVTGKQQVEIKHTLKEPRSLADPVRTTGHTRELHLRDACWRQANELPRKKQLKFVCGVEVEVSFSALFSNVLVAFATVKTTGPRNQDCTVTLSSIPPIQDIFSGPGRSEEMDSLLFKTSDNPDCTLRLCALQKLTESLVIKVDLHYTHMDSKLRQTESQQVDIGKPLVASCKLHRRSHATTIKKQEGASAQSMGNISSSKPQLHQTLAGPCRPFTRKAVCAAKVAVTWSNEPEENDENELQDFTLRH
;
A
#
# COMPACT_ATOMS: atom_id res chain seq x y z
N MET A 1 52.79 -106.52 -2.25
CA MET A 1 52.07 -105.56 -3.14
C MET A 1 50.93 -104.96 -2.35
N THR A 2 51.18 -103.82 -1.71
CA THR A 2 50.19 -102.96 -1.07
C THR A 2 50.64 -101.55 -1.41
N ALA A 3 50.05 -100.98 -2.46
CA ALA A 3 50.40 -99.66 -2.96
C ALA A 3 49.14 -98.92 -3.43
N PHE A 4 48.86 -97.85 -2.68
CA PHE A 4 48.30 -96.57 -3.10
C PHE A 4 47.09 -96.53 -4.04
N ARG A 5 45.95 -96.08 -3.48
CA ARG A 5 45.22 -94.93 -4.05
C ARG A 5 44.84 -93.97 -2.94
N THR A 6 45.63 -92.91 -2.84
CA THR A 6 45.36 -91.66 -2.12
C THR A 6 43.99 -91.12 -2.53
N LYS A 7 43.12 -90.84 -1.54
CA LYS A 7 41.97 -89.95 -1.74
C LYS A 7 42.51 -88.57 -2.15
N PRO A 8 42.05 -87.96 -3.25
CA PRO A 8 42.31 -86.55 -3.46
C PRO A 8 41.52 -85.79 -2.38
N CYS A 9 42.26 -85.09 -1.52
CA CYS A 9 41.71 -84.06 -0.67
C CYS A 9 41.14 -83.00 -1.61
N GLN A 10 39.82 -83.00 -1.83
CA GLN A 10 39.15 -81.87 -2.45
C GLN A 10 39.33 -80.70 -1.49
N ILE A 11 40.28 -79.83 -1.81
CA ILE A 11 40.40 -78.52 -1.23
C ILE A 11 39.07 -77.83 -1.57
N MET A 12 38.18 -77.70 -0.59
CA MET A 12 37.06 -76.77 -0.69
C MET A 12 37.69 -75.39 -0.85
N ILE A 13 37.63 -74.82 -2.04
CA ILE A 13 37.88 -73.39 -2.24
C ILE A 13 36.74 -72.71 -1.49
N GLY A 14 36.99 -72.27 -0.25
CA GLY A 14 35.98 -71.62 0.55
C GLY A 14 35.68 -70.25 -0.05
N GLU A 15 34.45 -70.05 -0.51
CA GLU A 15 33.95 -68.77 -1.00
C GLU A 15 34.08 -67.69 0.10
N ILE A 16 34.39 -66.46 -0.29
CA ILE A 16 34.45 -65.32 0.64
C ILE A 16 33.02 -65.05 1.14
N LEU A 17 32.82 -65.08 2.46
CA LEU A 17 31.53 -64.79 3.08
C LEU A 17 31.64 -63.55 3.97
N ILE A 18 30.80 -62.55 3.74
CA ILE A 18 30.68 -61.41 4.67
C ILE A 18 29.77 -61.83 5.83
N VAL A 19 30.36 -62.01 7.01
CA VAL A 19 29.64 -62.42 8.23
C VAL A 19 29.06 -61.22 9.00
N ARG A 20 29.58 -60.01 8.76
CA ARG A 20 29.02 -58.78 9.30
C ARG A 20 29.12 -57.67 8.29
N HIS A 21 27.96 -57.23 7.82
CA HIS A 21 27.81 -56.06 6.98
C HIS A 21 27.90 -54.78 7.83
N PRO A 22 28.35 -53.66 7.25
CA PRO A 22 28.25 -52.37 7.91
C PRO A 22 26.76 -51.96 7.99
N PHE A 23 26.44 -50.97 8.82
CA PHE A 23 25.10 -50.41 8.91
C PHE A 23 25.08 -48.91 8.60
N SER A 24 23.94 -48.41 8.14
CA SER A 24 23.73 -46.97 7.91
C SER A 24 23.77 -46.19 9.22
N VAL A 25 24.18 -44.93 9.19
CA VAL A 25 24.25 -44.04 10.36
C VAL A 25 23.66 -42.66 10.05
N CYS A 26 23.21 -41.94 11.08
CA CYS A 26 22.76 -40.56 10.99
C CYS A 26 23.47 -39.71 12.06
N VAL A 27 24.33 -38.78 11.66
CA VAL A 27 25.23 -38.08 12.57
C VAL A 27 25.30 -36.57 12.27
N PRO A 28 25.74 -35.72 13.23
CA PRO A 28 25.97 -34.32 12.97
C PRO A 28 27.17 -34.09 12.04
N VAL A 29 27.25 -32.89 11.47
CA VAL A 29 28.41 -32.47 10.65
C VAL A 29 29.71 -32.63 11.44
N ASP A 30 30.74 -33.13 10.75
CA ASP A 30 32.09 -33.39 11.26
C ASP A 30 32.20 -34.47 12.35
N HIS A 31 31.12 -35.20 12.63
CA HIS A 31 31.18 -36.37 13.52
C HIS A 31 32.07 -37.47 12.92
N LYS A 32 32.86 -38.13 13.77
CA LYS A 32 33.69 -39.27 13.35
C LYS A 32 32.85 -40.54 13.37
N VAL A 33 32.80 -41.26 12.26
CA VAL A 33 32.07 -42.51 12.10
C VAL A 33 33.05 -43.61 11.70
N THR A 34 32.93 -44.78 12.30
CA THR A 34 33.65 -45.99 11.86
C THR A 34 32.65 -46.96 11.25
N LEU A 35 32.84 -47.29 9.97
CA LEU A 35 32.12 -48.35 9.29
C LEU A 35 32.96 -49.63 9.35
N SER A 36 32.34 -50.77 9.67
CA SER A 36 33.06 -52.02 9.90
C SER A 36 32.47 -53.15 9.08
N VAL A 37 33.34 -53.90 8.40
CA VAL A 37 33.01 -55.14 7.69
C VAL A 37 33.77 -56.29 8.37
N ARG A 38 33.14 -57.45 8.50
CA ARG A 38 33.85 -58.70 8.85
C ARG A 38 33.51 -59.76 7.82
N ALA A 39 34.54 -60.43 7.32
CA ALA A 39 34.43 -61.46 6.31
C ALA A 39 35.33 -62.65 6.66
N GLU A 40 34.90 -63.83 6.27
CA GLU A 40 35.61 -65.09 6.43
C GLU A 40 35.97 -65.65 5.05
N GLY A 41 37.15 -66.27 4.95
CA GLY A 41 37.66 -66.85 3.72
C GLY A 41 38.90 -67.70 3.99
N THR A 42 39.27 -68.55 3.03
CA THR A 42 40.36 -69.52 3.19
C THR A 42 41.77 -68.94 2.98
N GLY A 43 41.88 -67.67 2.57
CA GLY A 43 43.13 -66.96 2.31
C GLY A 43 43.18 -65.56 2.92
N ILE A 44 44.28 -64.84 2.68
CA ILE A 44 44.45 -63.44 3.11
C ILE A 44 43.42 -62.57 2.37
N LEU A 45 42.57 -61.88 3.14
CA LEU A 45 41.54 -61.00 2.62
C LEU A 45 42.05 -59.56 2.51
N ASN A 46 41.74 -58.92 1.40
CA ASN A 46 42.00 -57.51 1.12
C ASN A 46 40.67 -56.75 1.09
N TYR A 47 40.68 -55.52 1.60
CA TYR A 47 39.52 -54.66 1.67
C TYR A 47 39.74 -53.42 0.81
N GLN A 48 38.68 -52.91 0.20
CA GLN A 48 38.69 -51.60 -0.44
C GLN A 48 37.32 -50.95 -0.31
N TRP A 49 37.26 -49.78 0.31
CA TRP A 49 36.04 -48.99 0.43
C TRP A 49 35.82 -48.08 -0.77
N PHE A 50 34.55 -47.92 -1.14
CA PHE A 50 34.09 -47.08 -2.24
C PHE A 50 33.03 -46.08 -1.76
N THR A 51 33.00 -44.90 -2.38
CA THR A 51 31.93 -43.91 -2.22
C THR A 51 31.63 -43.27 -3.57
N ASP A 52 30.35 -43.16 -3.94
CA ASP A 52 29.93 -42.61 -5.24
C ASP A 52 30.70 -43.23 -6.42
N GLU A 53 30.92 -44.56 -6.38
CA GLU A 53 31.69 -45.36 -7.35
C GLU A 53 33.20 -45.03 -7.45
N LYS A 54 33.75 -44.27 -6.50
CA LYS A 54 35.19 -43.95 -6.41
C LYS A 54 35.82 -44.63 -5.21
N GLU A 55 37.06 -45.06 -5.35
CA GLU A 55 37.85 -45.60 -4.24
C GLU A 55 38.10 -44.53 -3.17
N VAL A 56 37.87 -44.90 -1.92
CA VAL A 56 38.25 -44.09 -0.77
C VAL A 56 39.75 -44.28 -0.53
N SER A 57 40.52 -43.22 -0.68
CA SER A 57 41.97 -43.26 -0.45
C SER A 57 42.29 -43.70 0.98
N GLY A 58 43.12 -44.74 1.12
CA GLY A 58 43.46 -45.33 2.43
C GLY A 58 42.36 -46.19 3.07
N GLY A 59 41.22 -46.40 2.39
CA GLY A 59 40.16 -47.29 2.83
C GLY A 59 40.45 -48.76 2.53
N THR A 60 41.65 -49.25 2.86
CA THR A 60 42.13 -50.60 2.54
C THR A 60 41.99 -51.60 3.69
N GLU A 61 41.36 -51.18 4.79
CA GLU A 61 41.15 -51.99 5.99
C GLU A 61 39.67 -52.36 6.17
N ALA A 62 39.42 -53.36 7.01
CA ALA A 62 38.08 -53.82 7.36
C ALA A 62 37.24 -52.74 8.08
N ASP A 63 37.91 -51.81 8.77
CA ASP A 63 37.30 -50.68 9.45
C ASP A 63 37.67 -49.36 8.74
N LEU A 64 36.66 -48.57 8.36
CA LEU A 64 36.84 -47.26 7.73
C LEU A 64 36.36 -46.16 8.66
N THR A 65 37.28 -45.36 9.18
CA THR A 65 36.96 -44.16 9.97
C THR A 65 36.94 -42.90 9.12
N ILE A 66 35.82 -42.18 9.09
CA ILE A 66 35.62 -40.94 8.33
C ILE A 66 35.11 -39.80 9.21
N LYS A 67 35.38 -38.56 8.82
CA LYS A 67 34.65 -37.37 9.31
C LYS A 67 33.48 -37.09 8.39
N ALA A 68 32.26 -37.19 8.90
CA ALA A 68 31.03 -37.09 8.12
C ALA A 68 30.73 -35.62 7.75
N LYS A 69 31.16 -35.18 6.56
CA LYS A 69 30.92 -33.82 6.06
C LYS A 69 29.66 -33.68 5.19
N LYS A 70 29.35 -34.71 4.42
CA LYS A 70 28.21 -34.75 3.48
C LYS A 70 27.57 -36.12 3.51
N THR A 71 26.27 -36.16 3.24
CA THR A 71 25.54 -37.42 3.11
C THR A 71 26.07 -38.20 1.91
N LYS A 72 26.52 -39.45 2.14
CA LYS A 72 27.12 -40.31 1.11
C LYS A 72 26.77 -41.78 1.33
N LEU A 73 26.87 -42.55 0.27
CA LEU A 73 26.79 -44.01 0.30
C LEU A 73 28.20 -44.60 0.31
N TYR A 74 28.36 -45.71 1.05
CA TYR A 74 29.60 -46.46 1.14
C TYR A 74 29.33 -47.95 0.94
N VAL A 75 30.28 -48.62 0.30
CA VAL A 75 30.32 -50.08 0.17
C VAL A 75 31.78 -50.54 0.28
N CYS A 76 31.99 -51.73 0.85
CA CYS A 76 33.31 -52.35 0.92
C CYS A 76 33.37 -53.53 -0.04
N ARG A 77 34.40 -53.57 -0.87
CA ARG A 77 34.82 -54.77 -1.59
C ARG A 77 35.74 -55.59 -0.70
N VAL A 78 35.51 -56.90 -0.66
CA VAL A 78 36.41 -57.87 -0.03
C VAL A 78 36.87 -58.84 -1.12
N ASN A 79 38.19 -58.97 -1.28
CA ASN A 79 38.76 -59.89 -2.26
C ASN A 79 39.93 -60.70 -1.68
N ASP A 80 40.15 -61.89 -2.22
CA ASP A 80 41.28 -62.74 -1.85
C ASP A 80 42.39 -62.69 -2.93
N HIS A 81 43.43 -63.49 -2.73
CA HIS A 81 44.54 -63.62 -3.68
C HIS A 81 44.24 -64.54 -4.88
N PHE A 82 43.06 -65.18 -4.91
CA PHE A 82 42.56 -65.99 -6.02
C PHE A 82 41.59 -65.20 -6.92
N CYS A 83 41.49 -63.88 -6.71
CA CYS A 83 40.61 -62.95 -7.43
C CYS A 83 39.11 -63.18 -7.19
N ASN A 84 38.72 -63.90 -6.13
CA ASN A 84 37.32 -63.90 -5.68
C ASN A 84 36.98 -62.54 -5.08
N CYS A 85 35.75 -62.06 -5.30
CA CYS A 85 35.34 -60.72 -4.90
C CYS A 85 33.87 -60.70 -4.48
N VAL A 86 33.60 -60.17 -3.29
CA VAL A 86 32.25 -59.92 -2.77
C VAL A 86 32.14 -58.48 -2.26
N PHE A 87 30.94 -57.92 -2.32
CA PHE A 87 30.66 -56.57 -1.83
C PHE A 87 29.76 -56.63 -0.60
N SER A 88 30.01 -55.73 0.35
CA SER A 88 29.10 -55.51 1.47
C SER A 88 27.78 -54.88 0.99
N ASP A 89 26.83 -54.74 1.93
CA ASP A 89 25.66 -53.91 1.67
C ASP A 89 26.08 -52.45 1.54
N TRP A 90 25.32 -51.70 0.74
CA TRP A 90 25.43 -50.26 0.67
C TRP A 90 24.89 -49.64 1.96
N VAL A 91 25.71 -48.83 2.61
CA VAL A 91 25.32 -48.10 3.81
C VAL A 91 25.34 -46.60 3.60
N LYS A 92 24.34 -45.93 4.16
CA LYS A 92 24.19 -44.48 4.08
C LYS A 92 24.75 -43.85 5.34
N VAL A 93 25.72 -42.95 5.17
CA VAL A 93 26.15 -42.03 6.22
C VAL A 93 25.36 -40.74 6.00
N LYS A 94 24.22 -40.59 6.68
CA LYS A 94 23.37 -39.38 6.62
C LYS A 94 23.96 -38.32 7.56
N VAL A 95 24.16 -37.12 7.02
CA VAL A 95 24.68 -35.96 7.76
C VAL A 95 23.56 -34.95 7.94
N LEU A 96 23.29 -34.57 9.19
CA LEU A 96 22.36 -33.49 9.54
C LEU A 96 23.15 -32.25 9.97
N ASP A 97 22.94 -31.14 9.28
CA ASP A 97 23.50 -29.83 9.62
C ASP A 97 22.58 -29.11 10.60
N ILE A 98 22.62 -29.56 11.86
CA ILE A 98 21.78 -29.11 12.97
C ILE A 98 22.68 -28.99 14.19
N ASP A 99 22.38 -28.03 15.07
CA ASP A 99 23.13 -27.81 16.30
C ASP A 99 23.25 -29.10 17.13
N LYS A 100 24.48 -29.39 17.57
CA LYS A 100 24.82 -30.59 18.37
C LYS A 100 24.84 -30.32 19.88
N SER A 101 24.46 -29.11 20.31
CA SER A 101 24.47 -28.69 21.72
C SER A 101 23.67 -29.60 22.65
N GLY A 102 22.65 -30.30 22.14
CA GLY A 102 21.87 -31.28 22.90
C GLY A 102 22.46 -32.69 22.99
N LEU A 103 23.49 -33.02 22.19
CA LEU A 103 24.04 -34.37 22.12
C LEU A 103 24.91 -34.69 23.36
N PRO A 104 24.72 -35.83 24.03
CA PRO A 104 25.55 -36.23 25.16
C PRO A 104 27.04 -36.27 24.80
N VAL A 105 27.91 -35.84 25.72
CA VAL A 105 29.38 -35.86 25.54
C VAL A 105 29.90 -37.28 25.24
N TYR A 106 29.23 -38.31 25.76
CA TYR A 106 29.56 -39.72 25.58
C TYR A 106 28.47 -40.50 24.83
N TRP A 107 27.86 -39.88 23.82
CA TRP A 107 26.86 -40.51 22.97
C TRP A 107 27.40 -41.80 22.31
N GLN A 108 26.70 -42.93 22.51
CA GLN A 108 27.12 -44.26 22.03
C GLN A 108 26.44 -44.65 20.72
N GLY A 109 25.48 -43.86 20.25
CA GLY A 109 24.74 -44.12 19.01
C GLY A 109 23.25 -44.36 19.22
N GLU A 110 22.77 -44.32 20.46
CA GLU A 110 21.34 -44.34 20.79
C GLU A 110 20.59 -43.21 20.07
N PRO A 111 19.30 -43.37 19.72
CA PRO A 111 18.60 -42.32 18.98
C PRO A 111 18.50 -41.02 19.79
N HIS A 112 18.98 -39.93 19.20
CA HIS A 112 18.92 -38.60 19.83
C HIS A 112 18.11 -37.64 18.96
N ILE A 113 16.96 -37.19 19.46
CA ILE A 113 16.04 -36.31 18.74
C ILE A 113 16.66 -34.91 18.61
N ALA A 114 17.04 -34.53 17.39
CA ALA A 114 17.60 -33.23 17.06
C ALA A 114 16.52 -32.23 16.59
N VAL A 115 15.41 -32.72 16.05
CA VAL A 115 14.27 -31.90 15.60
C VAL A 115 12.98 -32.55 16.06
N ASN A 116 12.27 -31.86 16.93
CA ASN A 116 10.89 -32.20 17.27
C ASN A 116 9.91 -31.65 16.22
N PRO A 117 8.80 -32.37 15.98
CA PRO A 117 7.69 -31.80 15.20
C PRO A 117 7.13 -30.57 15.91
N LYS A 118 6.40 -29.73 15.15
CA LYS A 118 5.79 -28.50 15.68
C LYS A 118 4.28 -28.55 15.45
N PRO A 119 3.47 -27.97 16.36
CA PRO A 119 2.03 -27.87 16.15
C PRO A 119 1.73 -27.04 14.90
N GLN A 120 0.67 -27.40 14.18
CA GLN A 120 0.29 -26.76 12.91
C GLN A 120 -1.22 -26.67 12.76
N THR A 121 -1.70 -25.53 12.28
CA THR A 121 -3.08 -25.37 11.81
C THR A 121 -3.08 -25.35 10.29
N VAL A 122 -3.72 -26.34 9.65
CA VAL A 122 -3.71 -26.53 8.19
C VAL A 122 -5.13 -26.42 7.65
N ARG A 123 -5.29 -25.75 6.52
CA ARG A 123 -6.60 -25.66 5.84
C ARG A 123 -6.95 -27.00 5.22
N GLN A 124 -8.23 -27.38 5.28
CA GLN A 124 -8.73 -28.55 4.57
C GLN A 124 -8.32 -28.51 3.08
N GLY A 125 -7.85 -29.63 2.55
CA GLY A 125 -7.37 -29.79 1.18
C GLY A 125 -5.92 -29.33 0.94
N SER A 126 -5.28 -28.68 1.92
CA SER A 126 -3.87 -28.27 1.82
C SER A 126 -2.91 -29.40 2.25
N LYS A 127 -1.63 -29.25 1.91
CA LYS A 127 -0.57 -30.19 2.30
C LYS A 127 -0.16 -29.97 3.76
N LEU A 128 -0.23 -31.04 4.57
CA LEU A 128 0.31 -31.10 5.92
C LEU A 128 1.72 -31.69 5.87
N THR A 129 2.67 -31.12 6.62
CA THR A 129 4.04 -31.63 6.73
C THR A 129 4.58 -31.49 8.15
N LEU A 130 4.80 -32.62 8.81
CA LEU A 130 5.51 -32.70 10.09
C LEU A 130 6.90 -33.28 9.86
N ARG A 131 7.90 -32.73 10.54
CA ARG A 131 9.30 -33.18 10.46
C ARG A 131 9.79 -33.60 11.85
N CYS A 132 10.40 -34.77 11.93
CA CYS A 132 11.12 -35.29 13.08
C CYS A 132 12.49 -35.75 12.59
N ALA A 133 13.59 -35.35 13.23
CA ALA A 133 14.90 -35.82 12.84
C ALA A 133 15.74 -36.17 14.06
N ALA A 134 16.46 -37.27 13.99
CA ALA A 134 17.31 -37.77 15.06
C ALA A 134 18.68 -38.24 14.54
N PHE A 135 19.68 -38.13 15.40
CA PHE A 135 20.96 -38.80 15.23
C PHE A 135 20.84 -40.26 15.71
N GLY A 136 21.66 -41.16 15.17
CA GLY A 136 21.71 -42.57 15.57
C GLY A 136 22.82 -43.36 14.85
N ILE A 137 23.44 -44.28 15.57
CA ILE A 137 24.43 -45.25 15.09
C ILE A 137 24.03 -46.62 15.66
N PRO A 138 23.27 -47.48 14.94
CA PRO A 138 22.79 -47.34 13.56
C PRO A 138 21.75 -46.23 13.35
N ALA A 139 21.57 -45.83 12.08
CA ALA A 139 20.58 -44.85 11.66
C ALA A 139 19.19 -45.27 12.18
N PRO A 140 18.44 -44.34 12.79
CA PRO A 140 17.19 -44.68 13.41
C PRO A 140 16.08 -44.91 12.37
N ASN A 141 15.18 -45.81 12.72
CA ASN A 141 13.88 -45.98 12.06
C ASN A 141 12.87 -45.01 12.67
N TYR A 142 11.89 -44.60 11.87
CA TYR A 142 10.82 -43.70 12.29
C TYR A 142 9.49 -44.42 12.17
N GLN A 143 8.55 -44.11 13.07
CA GLN A 143 7.15 -44.51 12.94
C GLN A 143 6.27 -43.39 13.47
N TRP A 144 5.38 -42.85 12.63
CA TRP A 144 4.44 -41.81 13.06
C TRP A 144 3.17 -42.39 13.66
N TYR A 145 2.64 -41.70 14.67
CA TYR A 145 1.39 -42.01 15.33
C TYR A 145 0.45 -40.81 15.26
N ARG A 146 -0.85 -41.08 15.19
CA ARG A 146 -1.92 -40.10 15.31
C ARG A 146 -2.94 -40.60 16.32
N ASN A 147 -3.21 -39.82 17.36
CA ASN A 147 -4.15 -40.16 18.43
C ASN A 147 -3.86 -41.55 19.04
N GLY A 148 -2.57 -41.86 19.22
CA GLY A 148 -2.10 -43.14 19.78
C GLY A 148 -2.10 -44.33 18.81
N GLN A 149 -2.53 -44.16 17.56
CA GLN A 149 -2.53 -45.23 16.54
C GLN A 149 -1.40 -45.05 15.52
N PRO A 150 -0.69 -46.13 15.11
CA PRO A 150 0.37 -46.03 14.12
C PRO A 150 -0.20 -45.70 12.74
N LEU A 151 0.44 -44.77 12.04
CA LEU A 151 0.12 -44.45 10.65
C LEU A 151 0.90 -45.40 9.74
N LEU A 152 0.18 -46.25 8.99
CA LEU A 152 0.78 -47.22 8.09
C LEU A 152 1.66 -46.53 7.03
N ASP A 153 2.83 -47.11 6.77
CA ASP A 153 3.81 -46.65 5.79
C ASP A 153 4.33 -45.21 5.99
N LYS A 154 4.12 -44.64 7.19
CA LYS A 154 4.69 -43.36 7.59
C LYS A 154 5.93 -43.59 8.45
N THR A 155 7.00 -44.02 7.79
CA THR A 155 8.25 -44.46 8.42
C THR A 155 9.46 -43.56 8.11
N SER A 156 9.19 -42.32 7.68
CA SER A 156 10.21 -41.34 7.31
C SER A 156 10.38 -40.24 8.36
N ASP A 157 11.49 -39.51 8.29
CA ASP A 157 11.77 -38.29 9.08
C ASP A 157 10.81 -37.13 8.74
N MET A 158 9.96 -37.32 7.73
CA MET A 158 8.91 -36.40 7.33
C MET A 158 7.58 -37.12 7.11
N LEU A 159 6.56 -36.72 7.85
CA LEU A 159 5.17 -37.09 7.59
C LEU A 159 4.55 -36.08 6.63
N GLN A 160 4.12 -36.55 5.46
CA GLN A 160 3.40 -35.75 4.47
C GLN A 160 2.01 -36.31 4.19
N ILE A 161 1.04 -35.40 4.12
CA ILE A 161 -0.35 -35.65 3.69
C ILE A 161 -0.69 -34.56 2.68
N ASP A 162 -0.81 -34.90 1.41
CA ASP A 162 -0.92 -33.89 0.33
C ASP A 162 -2.27 -33.16 0.33
N ARG A 163 -3.33 -33.80 0.80
CA ARG A 163 -4.68 -33.23 0.91
C ARG A 163 -5.29 -33.56 2.27
N ALA A 164 -5.08 -32.67 3.24
CA ALA A 164 -5.57 -32.88 4.60
C ALA A 164 -7.10 -32.74 4.70
N THR A 165 -7.78 -33.79 5.19
CA THR A 165 -9.19 -33.76 5.62
C THR A 165 -9.29 -33.53 7.13
N VAL A 166 -10.48 -33.19 7.64
CA VAL A 166 -10.72 -32.96 9.09
C VAL A 166 -10.28 -34.15 9.94
N GLU A 167 -10.37 -35.36 9.39
CA GLU A 167 -9.94 -36.63 10.00
C GLU A 167 -8.43 -36.70 10.26
N HIS A 168 -7.66 -35.83 9.60
CA HIS A 168 -6.23 -35.68 9.82
C HIS A 168 -5.91 -34.73 10.97
N GLY A 169 -6.90 -34.13 11.63
CA GLY A 169 -6.69 -33.42 12.90
C GLY A 169 -6.38 -34.40 14.04
N GLY A 170 -5.57 -33.96 15.00
CA GLY A 170 -5.27 -34.76 16.19
C GLY A 170 -3.86 -34.54 16.73
N SER A 171 -3.51 -35.36 17.73
CA SER A 171 -2.20 -35.37 18.36
C SER A 171 -1.27 -36.32 17.61
N TYR A 172 -0.13 -35.79 17.15
CA TYR A 172 0.90 -36.52 16.42
C TYR A 172 2.16 -36.64 17.24
N LEU A 173 2.78 -37.80 17.17
CA LEU A 173 4.07 -38.10 17.78
C LEU A 173 4.82 -39.10 16.91
N CYS A 174 6.14 -39.10 17.01
CA CYS A 174 7.01 -39.98 16.24
C CYS A 174 7.82 -40.84 17.20
N SER A 175 7.79 -42.16 17.00
CA SER A 175 8.74 -43.10 17.59
C SER A 175 9.99 -43.13 16.71
N ILE A 176 11.15 -43.06 17.36
CA ILE A 176 12.47 -43.11 16.75
C ILE A 176 13.24 -44.23 17.45
N SER A 177 13.60 -45.27 16.71
CA SER A 177 14.24 -46.46 17.30
C SER A 177 15.45 -46.94 16.50
N ASN A 178 16.41 -47.50 17.21
CA ASN A 178 17.44 -48.35 16.62
C ASN A 178 17.66 -49.58 17.53
N VAL A 179 18.71 -50.35 17.27
CA VAL A 179 19.01 -51.56 18.04
C VAL A 179 19.37 -51.32 19.51
N LEU A 180 19.66 -50.08 19.91
CA LEU A 180 20.04 -49.72 21.27
C LEU A 180 18.83 -49.27 22.09
N GLU A 181 17.97 -48.43 21.52
CA GLU A 181 16.86 -47.81 22.24
C GLU A 181 15.73 -47.37 21.30
N GLU A 182 14.54 -47.18 21.87
CA GLU A 182 13.41 -46.47 21.28
C GLU A 182 13.10 -45.21 22.11
N THR A 183 13.04 -44.05 21.45
CA THR A 183 12.67 -42.77 22.05
C THR A 183 11.50 -42.15 21.29
N TRP A 184 10.78 -41.24 21.94
CA TRP A 184 9.57 -40.62 21.41
C TRP A 184 9.70 -39.10 21.39
N THR A 185 9.11 -38.46 20.38
CA THR A 185 8.94 -37.00 20.39
C THR A 185 7.87 -36.58 21.37
N GLU A 186 7.90 -35.31 21.76
CA GLU A 186 6.74 -34.69 22.39
C GLU A 186 5.52 -34.70 21.45
N PRO A 187 4.29 -34.90 21.97
CA PRO A 187 3.09 -34.85 21.16
C PRO A 187 2.81 -33.43 20.67
N VAL A 188 2.46 -33.30 19.39
CA VAL A 188 2.05 -32.03 18.79
C VAL A 188 0.65 -32.10 18.22
N ASN A 189 -0.14 -31.06 18.44
CA ASN A 189 -1.49 -30.99 17.90
C ASN A 189 -1.48 -30.41 16.49
N VAL A 190 -2.20 -31.07 15.60
CA VAL A 190 -2.52 -30.58 14.27
C VAL A 190 -4.01 -30.30 14.20
N ASP A 191 -4.34 -29.07 13.88
CA ASP A 191 -5.72 -28.63 13.70
C ASP A 191 -6.02 -28.49 12.22
N ILE A 192 -7.03 -29.21 11.72
CA ILE A 192 -7.51 -29.05 10.35
C ILE A 192 -8.73 -28.15 10.35
N VAL A 193 -8.54 -26.91 9.93
CA VAL A 193 -9.62 -25.93 9.89
C VAL A 193 -10.40 -26.07 8.59
N GLN A 194 -11.70 -26.34 8.74
CA GLN A 194 -12.67 -26.15 7.66
C GLN A 194 -12.77 -24.65 7.36
N THR A 195 -12.92 -24.31 6.09
CA THR A 195 -12.97 -22.93 5.56
C THR A 195 -14.03 -22.03 6.21
N ALA A 196 -14.89 -22.57 7.08
CA ALA A 196 -15.96 -21.86 7.75
C ALA A 196 -15.62 -21.29 9.16
N GLN A 197 -14.45 -21.59 9.76
CA GLN A 197 -14.19 -21.23 11.17
C GLN A 197 -12.86 -20.54 11.51
N LEU A 198 -12.03 -20.19 10.52
CA LEU A 198 -11.12 -19.06 10.75
C LEU A 198 -11.97 -17.79 10.63
N PRO A 199 -11.99 -16.86 11.60
CA PRO A 199 -12.49 -15.53 11.30
C PRO A 199 -11.79 -15.09 10.01
N PRO A 200 -12.54 -14.58 8.99
CA PRO A 200 -11.92 -14.13 7.76
C PRO A 200 -10.77 -13.21 8.19
N ALA A 201 -9.56 -13.52 7.74
CA ALA A 201 -8.39 -12.72 8.10
C ALA A 201 -8.77 -11.27 7.83
N VAL A 202 -8.88 -10.48 8.91
CA VAL A 202 -9.40 -9.11 8.82
C VAL A 202 -8.62 -8.44 7.71
N PRO A 203 -9.29 -7.93 6.66
CA PRO A 203 -8.59 -7.30 5.56
C PRO A 203 -7.67 -6.21 6.13
N THR A 204 -6.43 -6.18 5.68
CA THR A 204 -5.44 -5.21 6.14
C THR A 204 -4.85 -4.50 4.95
N ALA A 205 -4.44 -3.26 5.18
CA ALA A 205 -3.72 -2.46 4.21
C ALA A 205 -2.21 -2.50 4.54
N THR A 206 -1.35 -2.47 3.52
CA THR A 206 0.09 -2.28 3.75
C THR A 206 0.43 -0.83 4.08
N ASP A 207 -0.39 0.10 3.57
CA ASP A 207 -0.42 1.52 3.91
C ASP A 207 -1.76 2.11 3.42
N LYS A 208 -2.12 3.32 3.85
CA LYS A 208 -3.33 4.04 3.40
C LYS A 208 -2.97 5.44 2.95
N VAL A 209 -3.30 5.79 1.71
CA VAL A 209 -2.89 7.05 1.09
C VAL A 209 -4.09 7.72 0.42
N ALA A 210 -4.26 9.01 0.64
CA ALA A 210 -5.34 9.79 0.03
C ALA A 210 -4.81 11.07 -0.64
N LEU A 211 -5.33 11.36 -1.83
CA LEU A 211 -5.19 12.65 -2.50
C LEU A 211 -6.56 13.31 -2.61
N LEU A 212 -6.71 14.49 -2.01
CA LEU A 212 -7.93 15.30 -2.03
C LEU A 212 -7.64 16.59 -2.79
N ILE A 213 -8.46 16.90 -3.79
CA ILE A 213 -8.35 18.13 -4.58
C ILE A 213 -9.68 18.90 -4.50
N GLY A 214 -9.62 20.17 -4.13
CA GLY A 214 -10.77 21.09 -4.13
C GLY A 214 -10.51 22.25 -5.07
N ASN A 215 -11.26 22.37 -6.16
CA ASN A 215 -11.14 23.48 -7.10
C ASN A 215 -12.32 24.44 -6.97
N LEU A 216 -12.03 25.72 -6.74
CA LEU A 216 -13.01 26.71 -6.31
C LEU A 216 -13.00 27.98 -7.16
N ASN A 217 -11.82 28.55 -7.37
CA ASN A 217 -11.63 29.86 -7.97
C ASN A 217 -11.31 29.69 -9.46
N TYR A 218 -12.34 29.59 -10.31
CA TYR A 218 -12.17 29.30 -11.72
C TYR A 218 -11.96 30.59 -12.52
N SER A 219 -10.97 30.59 -13.40
CA SER A 219 -10.61 31.80 -14.17
C SER A 219 -11.69 32.18 -15.18
N ASN A 220 -12.40 31.19 -15.74
CA ASN A 220 -13.35 31.36 -16.84
C ASN A 220 -14.73 30.71 -16.56
N HIS A 221 -14.97 30.27 -15.32
CA HIS A 221 -16.20 29.57 -14.91
C HIS A 221 -16.66 30.09 -13.55
N PRO A 222 -17.91 29.84 -13.13
CA PRO A 222 -18.39 30.32 -11.83
C PRO A 222 -17.63 29.69 -10.66
N ASP A 223 -17.31 30.51 -9.67
CA ASP A 223 -16.63 30.08 -8.45
C ASP A 223 -17.54 29.19 -7.59
N LEU A 224 -16.92 28.29 -6.82
CA LEU A 224 -17.55 27.42 -5.83
C LEU A 224 -17.09 27.78 -4.42
N MET A 225 -17.86 27.43 -3.41
CA MET A 225 -17.55 27.81 -2.01
C MET A 225 -17.31 26.59 -1.12
N ALA A 226 -18.09 25.52 -1.29
CA ALA A 226 -18.01 24.32 -0.46
C ALA A 226 -16.67 23.54 -0.48
N PRO A 227 -15.89 23.48 -1.59
CA PRO A 227 -14.74 22.57 -1.65
C PRO A 227 -13.66 22.80 -0.57
N ILE A 228 -13.54 24.02 0.00
CA ILE A 228 -12.61 24.30 1.11
C ILE A 228 -12.97 23.45 2.32
N MET A 229 -14.23 23.54 2.77
CA MET A 229 -14.70 22.85 3.97
C MET A 229 -14.78 21.35 3.74
N ASP A 230 -15.26 20.94 2.56
CA ASP A 230 -15.40 19.54 2.18
C ASP A 230 -14.05 18.81 2.23
N VAL A 231 -13.01 19.38 1.58
CA VAL A 231 -11.67 18.82 1.58
C VAL A 231 -11.05 18.84 2.98
N HIS A 232 -11.22 19.93 3.73
CA HIS A 232 -10.64 20.06 5.06
C HIS A 232 -11.21 19.03 6.06
N GLU A 233 -12.53 18.92 6.12
CA GLU A 233 -13.19 17.99 7.04
C GLU A 233 -12.91 16.53 6.66
N LEU A 234 -13.02 16.18 5.38
CA LEU A 234 -12.72 14.83 4.93
C LEU A 234 -11.25 14.45 5.15
N ALA A 235 -10.31 15.39 4.95
CA ALA A 235 -8.91 15.17 5.24
C ALA A 235 -8.68 14.78 6.72
N ASN A 236 -9.30 15.51 7.64
CA ASN A 236 -9.20 15.24 9.07
C ASN A 236 -9.77 13.86 9.44
N LEU A 237 -10.91 13.48 8.85
CA LEU A 237 -11.53 12.16 9.09
C LEU A 237 -10.68 11.02 8.53
N LEU A 238 -10.12 11.17 7.33
CA LEU A 238 -9.22 10.18 6.74
C LEU A 238 -7.91 10.04 7.53
N GLN A 239 -7.37 11.14 8.06
CA GLN A 239 -6.22 11.11 8.96
C GLN A 239 -6.51 10.31 10.24
N GLN A 240 -7.72 10.43 10.82
CA GLN A 240 -8.15 9.61 11.96
C GLN A 240 -8.20 8.12 11.63
N LEU A 241 -8.53 7.78 10.39
CA LEU A 241 -8.45 6.41 9.88
C LEU A 241 -7.01 5.96 9.59
N GLY A 242 -6.00 6.81 9.77
CA GLY A 242 -4.60 6.49 9.51
C GLY A 242 -4.19 6.62 8.03
N PHE A 243 -4.92 7.41 7.24
CA PHE A 243 -4.48 7.77 5.90
C PHE A 243 -3.38 8.84 5.94
N ARG A 244 -2.42 8.69 5.04
CA ARG A 244 -1.50 9.74 4.62
C ARG A 244 -2.21 10.62 3.61
N VAL A 245 -2.69 11.77 4.07
CA VAL A 245 -3.48 12.69 3.25
C VAL A 245 -2.58 13.75 2.63
N VAL A 246 -2.79 14.04 1.34
CA VAL A 246 -2.32 15.25 0.66
C VAL A 246 -3.57 15.99 0.20
N SER A 247 -3.80 17.20 0.70
CA SER A 247 -4.97 18.01 0.38
C SER A 247 -4.53 19.29 -0.34
N LEU A 248 -5.12 19.57 -1.50
CA LEU A 248 -4.70 20.66 -2.38
C LEU A 248 -5.90 21.46 -2.87
N LEU A 249 -5.77 22.79 -2.87
CA LEU A 249 -6.79 23.69 -3.40
C LEU A 249 -6.35 24.39 -4.69
N ASP A 250 -7.31 24.70 -5.55
CA ASP A 250 -7.17 25.52 -6.76
C ASP A 250 -5.97 25.15 -7.64
N LEU A 251 -6.04 23.94 -8.22
CA LEU A 251 -5.01 23.42 -9.09
C LEU A 251 -5.34 23.66 -10.57
N THR A 252 -4.33 24.14 -11.29
CA THR A 252 -4.32 24.11 -12.76
C THR A 252 -4.24 22.68 -13.27
N ARG A 253 -4.56 22.45 -14.55
CA ARG A 253 -4.50 21.10 -15.11
C ARG A 253 -3.11 20.46 -14.98
N GLU A 254 -2.06 21.23 -15.22
CA GLU A 254 -0.68 20.72 -15.10
C GLU A 254 -0.36 20.33 -13.65
N GLU A 255 -0.79 21.15 -12.68
CA GLU A 255 -0.60 20.87 -11.25
C GLU A 255 -1.42 19.66 -10.79
N MET A 256 -2.66 19.49 -11.28
CA MET A 256 -3.48 18.31 -10.99
C MET A 256 -2.81 17.03 -11.48
N LEU A 257 -2.30 17.02 -12.72
CA LEU A 257 -1.59 15.87 -13.28
C LEU A 257 -0.32 15.56 -12.47
N ALA A 258 0.46 16.59 -12.10
CA ALA A 258 1.65 16.41 -11.28
C ALA A 258 1.32 15.88 -9.87
N ALA A 259 0.23 16.36 -9.26
CA ALA A 259 -0.24 15.87 -7.96
C ALA A 259 -0.68 14.40 -8.04
N ILE A 260 -1.41 14.03 -9.11
CA ILE A 260 -1.81 12.65 -9.38
C ILE A 260 -0.57 11.77 -9.58
N ASP A 261 0.42 12.21 -10.35
CA ASP A 261 1.68 11.46 -10.54
C ASP A 261 2.42 11.23 -9.21
N LYS A 262 2.40 12.22 -8.31
CA LYS A 262 2.97 12.09 -6.96
C LYS A 262 2.16 11.14 -6.09
N PHE A 263 0.84 11.21 -6.16
CA PHE A 263 -0.03 10.24 -5.49
C PHE A 263 0.24 8.81 -5.99
N MET A 264 0.39 8.60 -7.30
CA MET A 264 0.74 7.29 -7.84
C MET A 264 2.10 6.78 -7.33
N GLN A 265 3.07 7.65 -7.01
CA GLN A 265 4.36 7.23 -6.42
C GLN A 265 4.23 6.71 -4.99
N LEU A 266 3.13 7.02 -4.29
CA LEU A 266 2.84 6.55 -2.94
C LEU A 266 2.05 5.23 -2.94
N LEU A 267 1.50 4.82 -4.07
CA LEU A 267 0.72 3.59 -4.22
C LEU A 267 1.58 2.42 -4.66
N ASP A 268 1.28 1.25 -4.11
CA ASP A 268 2.00 0.00 -4.36
C ASP A 268 1.14 -1.20 -3.92
N ARG A 269 1.69 -2.41 -4.01
CA ARG A 269 1.03 -3.65 -3.63
C ARG A 269 0.46 -3.58 -2.21
N GLY A 270 -0.84 -3.82 -2.09
CA GLY A 270 -1.52 -3.91 -0.79
C GLY A 270 -1.95 -2.56 -0.19
N VAL A 271 -1.61 -1.43 -0.82
CA VAL A 271 -1.98 -0.09 -0.34
C VAL A 271 -3.47 0.17 -0.61
N TYR A 272 -4.13 0.90 0.30
CA TYR A 272 -5.44 1.48 0.03
C TYR A 272 -5.25 2.90 -0.51
N GLY A 273 -5.61 3.11 -1.77
CA GLY A 273 -5.58 4.41 -2.41
C GLY A 273 -6.97 5.03 -2.45
N LEU A 274 -7.09 6.27 -1.98
CA LEU A 274 -8.32 7.06 -2.09
C LEU A 274 -8.02 8.35 -2.86
N PHE A 275 -8.78 8.60 -3.92
CA PHE A 275 -8.74 9.86 -4.66
C PHE A 275 -10.09 10.55 -4.52
N TYR A 276 -10.07 11.79 -4.03
CA TYR A 276 -11.27 12.60 -3.86
C TYR A 276 -11.10 13.91 -4.62
N TYR A 277 -12.17 14.32 -5.29
CA TYR A 277 -12.22 15.60 -5.98
C TYR A 277 -13.56 16.30 -5.74
N ALA A 278 -13.49 17.58 -5.37
CA ALA A 278 -14.63 18.49 -5.30
C ALA A 278 -14.42 19.68 -6.24
N GLY A 279 -15.40 19.93 -7.11
CA GLY A 279 -15.34 21.03 -8.07
C GLY A 279 -16.21 20.82 -9.30
N HIS A 280 -15.96 21.61 -10.35
CA HIS A 280 -16.61 21.40 -11.64
C HIS A 280 -16.12 20.11 -12.28
N GLY A 281 -17.06 19.40 -12.89
CA GLY A 281 -16.85 18.15 -13.59
C GLY A 281 -17.98 17.88 -14.57
N TYR A 282 -17.75 16.93 -15.46
CA TYR A 282 -18.76 16.45 -16.38
C TYR A 282 -18.52 14.99 -16.73
N GLU A 283 -19.56 14.34 -17.25
CA GLU A 283 -19.46 13.02 -17.85
C GLU A 283 -19.64 13.12 -19.37
N HIS A 284 -18.94 12.29 -20.14
CA HIS A 284 -19.24 12.11 -21.56
C HIS A 284 -18.92 10.68 -21.99
N ALA A 285 -19.91 9.98 -22.54
CA ALA A 285 -19.80 8.57 -22.96
C ALA A 285 -19.27 7.65 -21.84
N GLY A 286 -19.85 7.74 -20.63
CA GLY A 286 -19.47 6.94 -19.47
C GLY A 286 -18.14 7.33 -18.83
N ARG A 287 -17.59 8.51 -19.15
CA ARG A 287 -16.27 8.97 -18.67
C ARG A 287 -16.34 10.29 -17.97
N ASN A 288 -15.70 10.34 -16.81
CA ASN A 288 -15.74 11.48 -15.92
C ASN A 288 -14.48 12.33 -16.10
N TYR A 289 -14.69 13.64 -16.21
CA TYR A 289 -13.64 14.62 -16.44
C TYR A 289 -13.69 15.70 -15.36
N LEU A 290 -12.55 15.94 -14.72
CA LEU A 290 -12.37 16.96 -13.70
C LEU A 290 -11.90 18.25 -14.37
N VAL A 291 -12.58 19.36 -14.10
CA VAL A 291 -12.28 20.67 -14.71
C VAL A 291 -11.27 21.42 -13.85
N ALA A 292 -10.13 21.80 -14.44
CA ALA A 292 -9.13 22.58 -13.74
C ALA A 292 -9.50 24.07 -13.63
N VAL A 293 -8.91 24.79 -12.67
CA VAL A 293 -9.21 26.22 -12.45
C VAL A 293 -8.80 27.15 -13.60
N ASP A 294 -7.90 26.69 -14.46
CA ASP A 294 -7.41 27.38 -15.65
C ASP A 294 -8.12 26.95 -16.94
N ALA A 295 -9.15 26.10 -16.85
CA ALA A 295 -9.87 25.62 -18.04
C ALA A 295 -10.52 26.78 -18.82
N PRO A 296 -10.42 26.82 -20.16
CA PRO A 296 -11.05 27.84 -20.98
C PRO A 296 -12.56 27.68 -21.01
N GLN A 297 -13.27 28.66 -21.58
CA GLN A 297 -14.72 28.58 -21.83
C GLN A 297 -14.98 28.69 -23.35
N PRO A 298 -15.52 27.64 -24.01
CA PRO A 298 -15.82 26.30 -23.48
C PRO A 298 -14.54 25.46 -23.28
N TYR A 299 -14.56 24.53 -22.31
CA TYR A 299 -13.50 23.54 -22.13
C TYR A 299 -13.74 22.28 -22.97
N ARG A 300 -12.65 21.58 -23.28
CA ARG A 300 -12.63 20.28 -23.97
C ARG A 300 -11.95 19.21 -23.10
N PRO A 301 -12.05 17.91 -23.45
CA PRO A 301 -11.36 16.84 -22.74
C PRO A 301 -9.86 17.06 -22.55
N GLU A 302 -9.18 17.75 -23.49
CA GLU A 302 -7.76 18.06 -23.37
C GLU A 302 -7.45 19.08 -22.27
N ASN A 303 -8.42 19.88 -21.84
CA ASN A 303 -8.30 20.85 -20.75
C ASN A 303 -8.66 20.26 -19.38
N CYS A 304 -9.05 18.99 -19.34
CA CYS A 304 -9.54 18.33 -18.13
C CYS A 304 -8.67 17.12 -17.75
N VAL A 305 -8.95 16.54 -16.58
CA VAL A 305 -8.35 15.28 -16.13
C VAL A 305 -9.37 14.16 -16.23
N CYS A 306 -9.05 13.11 -16.98
CA CYS A 306 -9.92 11.94 -17.10
C CYS A 306 -9.78 11.00 -15.90
N VAL A 307 -10.87 10.80 -15.16
CA VAL A 307 -10.91 10.00 -13.93
C VAL A 307 -10.61 8.52 -14.19
N GLN A 308 -11.09 7.96 -15.29
CA GLN A 308 -10.84 6.56 -15.62
C GLN A 308 -9.34 6.27 -15.83
N ARG A 309 -8.54 7.25 -16.27
CA ARG A 309 -7.08 7.13 -16.33
C ARG A 309 -6.43 7.11 -14.95
N VAL A 310 -6.99 7.88 -14.00
CA VAL A 310 -6.56 7.84 -12.59
C VAL A 310 -6.80 6.45 -12.02
N MET A 311 -8.01 5.89 -12.18
CA MET A 311 -8.32 4.54 -11.70
C MET A 311 -7.40 3.48 -12.33
N LEU A 312 -7.18 3.54 -13.65
CA LEU A 312 -6.28 2.62 -14.35
C LEU A 312 -4.87 2.68 -13.75
N SER A 313 -4.35 3.90 -13.54
CA SER A 313 -3.03 4.11 -12.93
C SER A 313 -2.96 3.56 -11.50
N MET A 314 -4.03 3.69 -10.70
CA MET A 314 -4.10 3.09 -9.37
C MET A 314 -4.08 1.56 -9.43
N GLN A 315 -4.80 0.95 -10.39
CA GLN A 315 -4.80 -0.51 -10.57
C GLN A 315 -3.43 -1.05 -11.01
N GLU A 316 -2.71 -0.33 -11.87
CA GLU A 316 -1.35 -0.69 -12.30
C GLU A 316 -0.36 -0.74 -11.13
N ARG A 317 -0.63 0.02 -10.05
CA ARG A 317 0.13 -0.01 -8.79
C ARG A 317 -0.20 -1.22 -7.89
N ARG A 318 -1.12 -2.11 -8.30
CA ARG A 318 -1.51 -3.32 -7.56
C ARG A 318 -2.04 -3.04 -6.15
N THR A 319 -2.73 -1.91 -5.97
CA THR A 319 -3.41 -1.55 -4.72
C THR A 319 -4.34 -2.67 -4.24
N ALA A 320 -4.55 -2.79 -2.93
CA ALA A 320 -5.54 -3.72 -2.39
C ALA A 320 -6.97 -3.13 -2.42
N LEU A 321 -7.08 -1.80 -2.41
CA LEU A 321 -8.34 -1.08 -2.53
C LEU A 321 -8.06 0.24 -3.27
N SER A 322 -8.87 0.54 -4.30
CA SER A 322 -8.85 1.80 -5.04
C SER A 322 -10.22 2.46 -4.97
N VAL A 323 -10.32 3.58 -4.27
CA VAL A 323 -11.56 4.33 -4.11
C VAL A 323 -11.43 5.67 -4.81
N ILE A 324 -12.41 6.00 -5.65
CA ILE A 324 -12.56 7.33 -6.25
C ILE A 324 -13.90 7.92 -5.79
N LEU A 325 -13.85 9.08 -5.16
CA LEU A 325 -15.01 9.83 -4.71
C LEU A 325 -15.09 11.15 -5.48
N LEU A 326 -16.17 11.37 -6.23
CA LEU A 326 -16.34 12.56 -7.07
C LEU A 326 -17.51 13.40 -6.57
N ASP A 327 -17.21 14.56 -6.01
CA ASP A 327 -18.19 15.59 -5.65
C ASP A 327 -18.26 16.64 -6.77
N THR A 328 -18.85 16.23 -7.90
CA THR A 328 -18.98 17.03 -9.11
C THR A 328 -20.32 16.83 -9.77
N CYS A 329 -20.76 17.81 -10.58
CA CYS A 329 -21.77 17.56 -11.60
C CYS A 329 -21.28 16.49 -12.60
N ARG A 330 -22.22 15.80 -13.23
CA ARG A 330 -21.95 14.77 -14.25
C ARG A 330 -22.73 15.01 -15.54
N LYS A 331 -23.12 16.25 -15.78
CA LYS A 331 -23.90 16.65 -16.94
C LYS A 331 -23.02 17.15 -18.08
N TRP A 332 -23.31 16.67 -19.28
CA TRP A 332 -22.59 17.06 -20.50
C TRP A 332 -23.31 18.17 -21.26
N TYR A 333 -22.56 19.11 -21.82
CA TYR A 333 -23.13 20.25 -22.55
C TYR A 333 -22.51 20.52 -23.94
N ASN A 334 -21.48 19.79 -24.37
CA ASN A 334 -20.75 20.07 -25.63
C ASN A 334 -20.82 18.89 -26.62
N GLN A 335 -21.71 18.91 -27.61
CA GLN A 335 -21.99 17.70 -28.44
C GLN A 335 -20.86 17.23 -29.38
N ASP A 336 -19.81 18.03 -29.64
CA ASP A 336 -18.86 17.78 -30.75
C ASP A 336 -17.45 17.30 -30.35
N CYS A 337 -17.24 16.66 -29.18
CA CYS A 337 -15.91 16.25 -28.73
C CYS A 337 -15.71 14.72 -28.70
N ILE A 338 -14.57 14.24 -29.20
CA ILE A 338 -14.21 12.82 -29.15
C ILE A 338 -13.79 12.44 -27.71
N PRO A 339 -14.41 11.43 -27.08
CA PRO A 339 -13.93 10.92 -25.79
C PRO A 339 -12.49 10.44 -25.89
N SER A 340 -11.73 10.43 -24.80
CA SER A 340 -10.33 9.97 -24.84
C SER A 340 -10.17 8.53 -25.42
N GLY A 341 -8.97 8.05 -25.74
CA GLY A 341 -8.74 6.61 -25.88
C GLY A 341 -8.45 5.99 -24.51
N ILE A 342 -9.20 4.97 -24.08
CA ILE A 342 -8.92 4.20 -22.85
C ILE A 342 -9.13 2.72 -23.15
N MET A 343 -8.16 1.87 -22.79
CA MET A 343 -8.32 0.42 -22.85
C MET A 343 -9.23 -0.05 -21.71
N PRO A 344 -10.06 -1.10 -21.91
CA PRO A 344 -10.92 -1.63 -20.86
C PRO A 344 -10.13 -1.93 -19.59
N LEU A 345 -10.67 -1.49 -18.45
CA LEU A 345 -10.10 -1.78 -17.12
C LEU A 345 -10.11 -3.31 -16.92
N GLY A 346 -8.97 -3.88 -16.53
CA GLY A 346 -8.89 -5.30 -16.17
C GLY A 346 -9.72 -5.60 -14.91
N PRO A 347 -10.25 -6.83 -14.74
CA PRO A 347 -11.12 -7.20 -13.62
C PRO A 347 -10.33 -7.42 -12.31
N SER A 348 -9.72 -6.37 -11.77
CA SER A 348 -8.89 -6.41 -10.56
C SER A 348 -9.69 -6.74 -9.30
N GLY A 349 -10.99 -6.41 -9.27
CA GLY A 349 -11.89 -6.77 -8.16
C GLY A 349 -11.69 -5.97 -6.87
N ASN A 350 -11.10 -4.77 -6.97
CA ASN A 350 -10.68 -3.94 -5.84
C ASN A 350 -11.06 -2.45 -6.00
N THR A 351 -11.93 -2.12 -6.96
CA THR A 351 -12.28 -0.73 -7.28
C THR A 351 -13.65 -0.33 -6.74
N VAL A 352 -13.77 0.93 -6.33
CA VAL A 352 -15.02 1.56 -5.89
C VAL A 352 -15.06 2.99 -6.41
N TYR A 353 -16.16 3.37 -7.04
CA TYR A 353 -16.51 4.74 -7.37
C TYR A 353 -17.72 5.16 -6.55
N GLY A 354 -17.64 6.31 -5.90
CA GLY A 354 -18.77 7.00 -5.29
C GLY A 354 -18.96 8.34 -5.99
N TYR A 355 -20.02 8.48 -6.76
CA TYR A 355 -20.38 9.72 -7.43
C TYR A 355 -21.43 10.46 -6.59
N ALA A 356 -21.22 11.75 -6.34
CA ALA A 356 -22.16 12.58 -5.60
C ALA A 356 -23.54 12.69 -6.26
N THR A 357 -23.61 12.48 -7.57
CA THR A 357 -24.85 12.54 -8.36
C THR A 357 -24.86 11.46 -9.46
N CYS A 358 -26.03 11.18 -10.03
CA CYS A 358 -26.20 10.24 -11.14
C CYS A 358 -25.71 10.82 -12.47
N GLU A 359 -25.61 9.97 -13.49
CA GLU A 359 -25.30 10.42 -14.86
C GLU A 359 -26.30 11.49 -15.33
N ASP A 360 -25.80 12.51 -16.02
CA ASP A 360 -26.58 13.66 -16.49
C ASP A 360 -27.27 14.50 -15.41
N ALA A 361 -26.82 14.40 -14.16
CA ALA A 361 -27.33 15.20 -13.05
C ALA A 361 -26.30 16.18 -12.45
N GLU A 362 -26.80 17.08 -11.61
CA GLU A 362 -26.03 18.11 -10.91
C GLU A 362 -25.74 17.68 -9.47
N ALA A 363 -24.65 18.19 -8.90
CA ALA A 363 -24.34 18.09 -7.48
C ALA A 363 -24.45 19.48 -6.84
N PHE A 364 -25.00 19.55 -5.61
CA PHE A 364 -25.36 20.82 -4.96
C PHE A 364 -24.53 21.09 -3.70
N GLU A 365 -24.30 22.38 -3.46
CA GLU A 365 -23.76 22.91 -2.20
C GLU A 365 -24.84 23.69 -1.43
N VAL A 366 -24.75 23.65 -0.11
CA VAL A 366 -25.67 24.36 0.79
C VAL A 366 -24.89 25.33 1.66
N GLN A 367 -25.47 26.51 1.84
CA GLN A 367 -25.02 27.50 2.81
C GLN A 367 -25.90 27.41 4.05
N ASP A 368 -25.36 26.89 5.15
CA ASP A 368 -26.03 26.82 6.45
C ASP A 368 -25.21 27.57 7.51
N GLY A 369 -25.82 28.55 8.17
CA GLY A 369 -25.21 29.26 9.30
C GLY A 369 -23.83 29.90 9.03
N GLY A 370 -23.53 30.27 7.79
CA GLY A 370 -22.23 30.83 7.39
C GLY A 370 -21.17 29.79 7.01
N LYS A 371 -21.53 28.50 6.89
CA LYS A 371 -20.66 27.44 6.36
C LYS A 371 -21.23 26.85 5.08
N SER A 372 -20.44 26.84 4.02
CA SER A 372 -20.74 26.16 2.77
C SER A 372 -20.24 24.71 2.82
N THR A 373 -21.13 23.74 2.60
CA THR A 373 -20.76 22.32 2.51
C THR A 373 -21.45 21.66 1.31
N GLY A 374 -20.73 20.76 0.65
CA GLY A 374 -21.28 19.91 -0.40
C GLY A 374 -22.26 18.92 0.22
N ILE A 375 -23.44 18.74 -0.38
CA ILE A 375 -24.46 17.85 0.19
C ILE A 375 -23.97 16.40 0.27
N PHE A 376 -23.22 15.94 -0.74
CA PHE A 376 -22.59 14.62 -0.70
C PHE A 376 -21.58 14.52 0.44
N THR A 377 -20.68 15.50 0.55
CA THR A 377 -19.63 15.49 1.57
C THR A 377 -20.18 15.61 3.00
N LYS A 378 -21.26 16.37 3.22
CA LYS A 378 -22.01 16.43 4.50
C LYS A 378 -22.35 15.03 5.02
N TYR A 379 -22.97 14.19 4.19
CA TYR A 379 -23.36 12.83 4.59
C TYR A 379 -22.18 11.86 4.57
N LEU A 380 -21.23 12.02 3.63
CA LEU A 380 -20.00 11.23 3.61
C LEU A 380 -19.24 11.37 4.94
N ASN A 381 -19.06 12.60 5.42
CA ASN A 381 -18.35 12.89 6.67
C ASN A 381 -19.01 12.23 7.89
N ALA A 382 -20.33 12.06 7.88
CA ALA A 382 -21.06 11.39 8.96
C ALA A 382 -20.81 9.87 9.01
N HIS A 383 -20.49 9.25 7.88
CA HIS A 383 -20.39 7.79 7.78
C HIS A 383 -18.97 7.26 7.51
N ILE A 384 -18.04 8.08 7.02
CA ILE A 384 -16.72 7.63 6.54
C ILE A 384 -15.90 6.85 7.60
N LEU A 385 -16.12 7.13 8.89
CA LEU A 385 -15.42 6.48 10.00
C LEU A 385 -15.97 5.09 10.36
N GLN A 386 -17.09 4.67 9.76
CA GLN A 386 -17.69 3.38 10.07
C GLN A 386 -16.80 2.23 9.60
N THR A 387 -16.77 1.14 10.37
CA THR A 387 -15.89 -0.02 10.16
C THR A 387 -16.40 -1.02 9.13
N GLU A 388 -17.53 -0.72 8.49
CA GLU A 388 -18.14 -1.58 7.48
C GLU A 388 -17.41 -1.51 6.13
N LYS A 389 -17.78 -2.43 5.23
CA LYS A 389 -17.32 -2.41 3.84
C LYS A 389 -17.59 -1.03 3.24
N VAL A 390 -16.62 -0.48 2.53
CA VAL A 390 -16.73 0.88 1.95
C VAL A 390 -17.97 1.08 1.08
N THR A 391 -18.45 0.02 0.40
CA THR A 391 -19.70 0.09 -0.38
C THR A 391 -20.93 0.28 0.51
N HIS A 392 -21.02 -0.39 1.65
CA HIS A 392 -22.12 -0.21 2.61
C HIS A 392 -22.09 1.17 3.26
N VAL A 393 -20.90 1.73 3.49
CA VAL A 393 -20.74 3.12 3.96
C VAL A 393 -21.34 4.08 2.91
N LEU A 394 -21.02 3.89 1.63
CA LEU A 394 -21.58 4.72 0.56
C LEU A 394 -23.09 4.50 0.34
N GLU A 395 -23.60 3.30 0.57
CA GLU A 395 -25.04 3.01 0.54
C GLU A 395 -25.79 3.82 1.61
N LYS A 396 -25.26 3.89 2.84
CA LYS A 396 -25.82 4.75 3.90
C LYS A 396 -25.80 6.23 3.54
N VAL A 397 -24.69 6.70 2.94
CA VAL A 397 -24.60 8.06 2.41
C VAL A 397 -25.69 8.32 1.36
N SER A 398 -25.94 7.35 0.47
CA SER A 398 -27.01 7.43 -0.53
C SER A 398 -28.41 7.48 0.10
N GLU A 399 -28.66 6.67 1.13
CA GLU A 399 -29.95 6.65 1.85
C GLU A 399 -30.23 7.97 2.55
N ASP A 400 -29.26 8.52 3.27
CA ASP A 400 -29.44 9.75 4.04
C ASP A 400 -29.50 10.99 3.13
N LEU A 401 -28.71 11.02 2.05
CA LEU A 401 -28.82 12.06 1.02
C LEU A 401 -30.19 12.01 0.32
N GLY A 402 -30.71 10.82 0.03
CA GLY A 402 -32.04 10.66 -0.58
C GLY A 402 -33.19 11.18 0.30
N ARG A 403 -32.98 11.25 1.62
CA ARG A 403 -33.93 11.81 2.60
C ARG A 403 -33.76 13.32 2.82
N ASP A 404 -32.69 13.95 2.30
CA ASP A 404 -32.45 15.38 2.47
C ASP A 404 -33.46 16.20 1.62
N PRO A 405 -34.34 17.00 2.25
CA PRO A 405 -35.41 17.71 1.55
C PRO A 405 -34.91 18.77 0.57
N LEU A 406 -33.66 19.21 0.66
CA LEU A 406 -33.08 20.22 -0.23
C LEU A 406 -32.76 19.64 -1.62
N VAL A 407 -32.44 18.35 -1.68
CA VAL A 407 -31.95 17.69 -2.90
C VAL A 407 -32.77 16.47 -3.33
N THR A 408 -33.81 16.09 -2.58
CA THR A 408 -34.74 15.01 -2.97
C THR A 408 -35.23 15.23 -4.41
N GLY A 409 -35.02 14.22 -5.28
CA GLY A 409 -35.40 14.26 -6.69
C GLY A 409 -34.48 15.08 -7.61
N LYS A 410 -33.39 15.65 -7.10
CA LYS A 410 -32.42 16.46 -7.87
C LYS A 410 -31.00 15.89 -7.87
N GLN A 411 -30.57 15.31 -6.75
CA GLN A 411 -29.26 14.69 -6.59
C GLN A 411 -29.45 13.32 -5.97
N GLN A 412 -28.78 12.32 -6.54
CA GLN A 412 -28.81 10.94 -6.06
C GLN A 412 -27.41 10.34 -6.19
N VAL A 413 -26.90 9.75 -5.11
CA VAL A 413 -25.58 9.10 -5.13
C VAL A 413 -25.60 7.89 -6.06
N GLU A 414 -24.57 7.75 -6.87
CA GLU A 414 -24.35 6.56 -7.71
C GLU A 414 -23.08 5.84 -7.23
N ILE A 415 -23.19 4.52 -7.03
CA ILE A 415 -22.09 3.67 -6.56
C ILE A 415 -21.78 2.63 -7.64
N LYS A 416 -20.55 2.62 -8.15
CA LYS A 416 -20.06 1.61 -9.11
C LYS A 416 -18.83 0.92 -8.54
N HIS A 417 -18.84 -0.41 -8.38
CA HIS A 417 -17.70 -1.12 -7.80
C HIS A 417 -17.46 -2.51 -8.37
N THR A 418 -16.20 -2.97 -8.27
CA THR A 418 -15.81 -4.37 -8.52
C THR A 418 -15.30 -5.05 -7.24
N LEU A 419 -15.34 -4.35 -6.09
CA LEU A 419 -14.77 -4.79 -4.82
C LEU A 419 -15.31 -6.16 -4.35
N LYS A 420 -14.46 -7.18 -4.42
CA LYS A 420 -14.75 -8.58 -4.07
C LYS A 420 -14.67 -8.83 -2.56
N GLU A 421 -13.64 -8.29 -1.92
CA GLU A 421 -13.38 -8.50 -0.49
C GLU A 421 -14.09 -7.44 0.37
N PRO A 422 -14.48 -7.75 1.61
CA PRO A 422 -15.20 -6.82 2.49
C PRO A 422 -14.25 -5.78 3.12
N ARG A 423 -13.49 -5.05 2.29
CA ARG A 423 -12.51 -4.05 2.75
C ARG A 423 -13.20 -2.79 3.27
N SER A 424 -12.76 -2.33 4.42
CA SER A 424 -13.20 -1.08 5.06
C SER A 424 -12.11 -0.02 5.00
N LEU A 425 -12.47 1.26 4.95
CA LEU A 425 -11.48 2.34 5.12
C LEU A 425 -10.85 2.32 6.53
N ALA A 426 -11.53 1.72 7.50
CA ALA A 426 -11.07 1.53 8.88
C ALA A 426 -10.15 0.30 9.07
N ASP A 427 -9.88 -0.48 8.02
CA ASP A 427 -8.99 -1.65 8.13
C ASP A 427 -7.60 -1.24 8.68
N PRO A 428 -6.99 -2.07 9.55
CA PRO A 428 -5.71 -1.72 10.16
C PRO A 428 -4.56 -1.80 9.16
N VAL A 429 -3.56 -0.94 9.37
CA VAL A 429 -2.30 -0.96 8.59
C VAL A 429 -1.36 -2.01 9.17
N ARG A 430 -0.89 -2.95 8.34
CA ARG A 430 0.12 -3.95 8.70
C ARG A 430 1.39 -3.74 7.88
N THR A 431 2.44 -3.29 8.57
CA THR A 431 3.72 -2.92 7.95
C THR A 431 4.74 -4.06 7.92
N THR A 432 4.42 -5.22 8.50
CA THR A 432 5.31 -6.39 8.57
C THR A 432 5.70 -6.87 7.17
N GLY A 433 7.00 -6.84 6.85
CA GLY A 433 7.53 -7.26 5.55
C GLY A 433 7.61 -6.17 4.47
N HIS A 434 7.19 -4.93 4.78
CA HIS A 434 7.19 -3.79 3.83
C HIS A 434 8.00 -2.59 4.32
N THR A 435 8.99 -2.83 5.18
CA THR A 435 9.70 -1.76 5.88
C THR A 435 10.41 -0.81 4.92
N ARG A 436 11.05 -1.28 3.85
CA ARG A 436 11.80 -0.40 2.92
C ARG A 436 10.86 0.47 2.08
N GLU A 437 9.80 -0.12 1.53
CA GLU A 437 8.80 0.57 0.73
C GLU A 437 8.05 1.60 1.57
N LEU A 438 7.73 1.26 2.83
CA LEU A 438 7.12 2.19 3.79
C LEU A 438 8.03 3.39 4.06
N HIS A 439 9.33 3.21 4.29
CA HIS A 439 10.27 4.32 4.50
C HIS A 439 10.35 5.27 3.28
N LEU A 440 10.31 4.72 2.07
CA LEU A 440 10.30 5.53 0.84
C LEU A 440 9.00 6.34 0.72
N ARG A 441 7.85 5.74 1.03
CA ARG A 441 6.55 6.43 1.06
C ARG A 441 6.50 7.49 2.15
N ASP A 442 7.01 7.19 3.34
CA ASP A 442 7.17 8.15 4.45
C ASP A 442 7.98 9.36 4.01
N ALA A 443 9.14 9.14 3.38
CA ALA A 443 9.98 10.22 2.87
C ALA A 443 9.26 11.04 1.79
N CYS A 444 8.59 10.39 0.85
CA CYS A 444 7.85 11.06 -0.23
C CYS A 444 6.63 11.84 0.29
N TRP A 445 5.91 11.32 1.28
CA TRP A 445 4.77 12.03 1.87
C TRP A 445 5.21 13.19 2.75
N ARG A 446 6.29 13.04 3.53
CA ARG A 446 6.87 14.12 4.33
C ARG A 446 7.33 15.28 3.48
N GLN A 447 7.86 15.02 2.27
CA GLN A 447 8.22 16.06 1.33
C GLN A 447 7.05 17.06 1.14
N ALA A 448 5.81 16.59 0.99
CA ALA A 448 4.65 17.45 0.75
C ALA A 448 3.99 18.04 2.01
N ASN A 449 4.33 17.58 3.21
CA ASN A 449 3.58 17.89 4.45
C ASN A 449 4.45 18.30 5.64
N GLU A 450 5.77 18.43 5.46
CA GLU A 450 6.65 18.88 6.53
C GLU A 450 6.51 20.39 6.78
N LEU A 451 6.16 20.73 8.02
CA LEU A 451 6.02 22.10 8.49
C LEU A 451 7.38 22.70 8.86
N PRO A 452 7.60 24.01 8.62
CA PRO A 452 8.76 24.71 9.13
C PRO A 452 8.81 24.67 10.66
N ARG A 453 10.03 24.62 11.22
CA ARG A 453 10.21 24.70 12.68
C ARG A 453 9.89 26.10 13.18
N LYS A 454 9.26 26.18 14.35
CA LYS A 454 9.06 27.45 15.07
C LYS A 454 10.39 28.18 15.29
N LYS A 455 10.34 29.51 15.26
CA LYS A 455 11.51 30.40 15.39
C LYS A 455 11.26 31.42 16.49
N GLN A 456 12.28 31.67 17.30
CA GLN A 456 12.27 32.77 18.26
C GLN A 456 13.24 33.84 17.77
N LEU A 457 12.72 35.05 17.57
CA LEU A 457 13.46 36.19 17.06
C LEU A 457 13.65 37.19 18.19
N LYS A 458 14.90 37.56 18.45
CA LYS A 458 15.26 38.58 19.42
C LYS A 458 15.66 39.85 18.68
N PHE A 459 14.89 40.91 18.89
CA PHE A 459 15.13 42.22 18.29
C PHE A 459 16.15 43.02 19.10
N VAL A 460 16.78 44.01 18.47
CA VAL A 460 17.86 44.79 19.10
C VAL A 460 17.32 45.61 20.27
N CYS A 461 16.07 46.07 20.17
CA CYS A 461 15.33 46.69 21.27
C CYS A 461 15.03 45.77 22.46
N GLY A 462 15.34 44.48 22.36
CA GLY A 462 15.15 43.48 23.42
C GLY A 462 13.78 42.81 23.43
N VAL A 463 12.90 43.13 22.48
CA VAL A 463 11.63 42.43 22.26
C VAL A 463 11.89 41.04 21.67
N GLU A 464 11.16 40.03 22.16
CA GLU A 464 11.21 38.68 21.61
C GLU A 464 9.89 38.32 20.94
N VAL A 465 9.96 37.87 19.70
CA VAL A 465 8.81 37.45 18.88
C VAL A 465 8.97 35.98 18.52
N GLU A 466 7.95 35.17 18.80
CA GLU A 466 7.87 33.79 18.32
C GLU A 466 7.11 33.76 16.99
N VAL A 467 7.69 33.09 15.99
CA VAL A 467 7.05 32.77 14.73
C VAL A 467 6.77 31.28 14.67
N SER A 468 5.51 30.90 14.53
CA SER A 468 5.06 29.51 14.42
C SER A 468 4.26 29.28 13.14
N PHE A 469 4.03 28.02 12.78
CA PHE A 469 3.46 27.64 11.49
C PHE A 469 2.40 26.54 11.66
N SER A 470 1.32 26.64 10.89
CA SER A 470 0.30 25.59 10.75
C SER A 470 -0.08 25.41 9.28
N ALA A 471 -0.44 24.18 8.89
CA ALA A 471 -0.92 23.88 7.55
C ALA A 471 -2.44 23.72 7.59
N LEU A 472 -3.16 24.50 6.78
CA LEU A 472 -4.59 24.27 6.54
C LEU A 472 -4.80 23.21 5.45
N PHE A 473 -3.95 23.27 4.42
CA PHE A 473 -3.87 22.34 3.30
C PHE A 473 -2.39 22.14 2.94
N SER A 474 -2.06 21.10 2.18
CA SER A 474 -0.68 20.88 1.72
C SER A 474 -0.14 22.02 0.85
N ASN A 475 -1.01 22.90 0.32
CA ASN A 475 -0.62 24.11 -0.41
C ASN A 475 -1.06 25.44 0.22
N VAL A 476 -1.50 25.43 1.48
CA VAL A 476 -1.89 26.63 2.25
C VAL A 476 -1.26 26.58 3.63
N LEU A 477 -0.26 27.44 3.85
CA LEU A 477 0.47 27.59 5.10
C LEU A 477 0.02 28.87 5.81
N VAL A 478 -0.12 28.82 7.13
CA VAL A 478 -0.35 30.01 7.96
C VAL A 478 0.82 30.19 8.91
N ALA A 479 1.41 31.38 8.88
CA ALA A 479 2.42 31.83 9.82
C ALA A 479 1.77 32.70 10.89
N PHE A 480 2.13 32.46 12.15
CA PHE A 480 1.66 33.21 13.30
C PHE A 480 2.85 33.93 13.93
N ALA A 481 2.65 35.17 14.35
CA ALA A 481 3.61 35.89 15.18
C ALA A 481 2.99 36.25 16.52
N THR A 482 3.77 36.02 17.59
CA THR A 482 3.37 36.37 18.96
C THR A 482 4.54 37.03 19.67
N VAL A 483 4.33 38.24 20.17
CA VAL A 483 5.25 38.97 21.04
C VAL A 483 5.26 38.28 22.40
N LYS A 484 6.38 37.69 22.79
CA LYS A 484 6.52 36.97 24.06
C LYS A 484 6.99 37.89 25.18
N THR A 485 7.91 38.79 24.88
CA THR A 485 8.43 39.76 25.84
C THR A 485 8.64 41.10 25.14
N THR A 486 8.25 42.20 25.79
CA THR A 486 8.38 43.57 25.25
C THR A 486 9.67 44.28 25.70
N GLY A 487 10.39 43.71 26.67
CA GLY A 487 11.55 44.35 27.29
C GLY A 487 11.17 45.57 28.16
N PRO A 488 12.12 46.14 28.93
CA PRO A 488 11.83 47.18 29.90
C PRO A 488 11.69 48.60 29.31
N ARG A 489 12.14 48.84 28.07
CA ARG A 489 12.23 50.18 27.45
C ARG A 489 11.27 50.41 26.27
N ASN A 490 10.36 49.48 26.01
CA ASN A 490 9.43 49.55 24.87
C ASN A 490 7.99 49.42 25.34
N GLN A 491 7.08 50.13 24.67
CA GLN A 491 5.63 50.02 24.85
C GLN A 491 4.94 49.95 23.48
N ASP A 492 3.67 49.54 23.46
CA ASP A 492 2.84 49.49 22.24
C ASP A 492 3.50 48.69 21.10
N CYS A 493 3.93 47.46 21.44
CA CYS A 493 4.59 46.56 20.50
C CYS A 493 3.53 45.89 19.61
N THR A 494 3.63 46.09 18.30
CA THR A 494 2.80 45.41 17.29
C THR A 494 3.72 44.75 16.26
N VAL A 495 3.36 43.56 15.81
CA VAL A 495 4.12 42.83 14.79
C VAL A 495 3.32 42.73 13.50
N THR A 496 3.99 42.84 12.37
CA THR A 496 3.41 42.54 11.06
C THR A 496 4.28 41.53 10.31
N LEU A 497 3.61 40.68 9.53
CA LEU A 497 4.24 39.60 8.75
C LEU A 497 4.04 39.86 7.26
N SER A 498 5.09 39.62 6.47
CA SER A 498 5.03 39.59 5.00
C SER A 498 5.92 38.49 4.43
N SER A 499 5.69 38.11 3.18
CA SER A 499 6.43 37.05 2.48
C SER A 499 7.30 37.60 1.34
N ILE A 500 8.43 36.93 1.11
CA ILE A 500 9.33 37.16 -0.01
C ILE A 500 9.63 35.79 -0.64
N PRO A 501 9.27 35.54 -1.93
CA PRO A 501 8.49 36.44 -2.80
C PRO A 501 7.08 36.71 -2.25
N PRO A 502 6.42 37.81 -2.65
CA PRO A 502 5.11 38.15 -2.15
C PRO A 502 4.08 37.12 -2.59
N ILE A 503 3.53 36.39 -1.62
CA ILE A 503 2.43 35.44 -1.83
C ILE A 503 1.14 36.10 -1.38
N GLN A 504 0.15 36.12 -2.26
CA GLN A 504 -1.17 36.69 -1.98
C GLN A 504 -2.06 35.71 -1.23
N ASP A 505 -2.87 36.26 -0.33
CA ASP A 505 -4.01 35.54 0.22
C ASP A 505 -5.19 35.65 -0.76
N ILE A 506 -5.33 34.62 -1.59
CA ILE A 506 -6.44 34.50 -2.55
C ILE A 506 -7.79 34.26 -1.88
N PHE A 507 -7.87 33.92 -0.59
CA PHE A 507 -9.14 33.57 0.05
C PHE A 507 -9.78 34.72 0.86
N SER A 508 -9.02 35.75 1.23
CA SER A 508 -9.48 36.87 2.09
C SER A 508 -10.02 38.11 1.36
N GLY A 509 -10.37 38.01 0.07
CA GLY A 509 -10.85 39.16 -0.71
C GLY A 509 -12.27 39.62 -0.35
N PRO A 510 -12.64 40.90 -0.57
CA PRO A 510 -14.00 41.40 -0.32
C PRO A 510 -15.03 40.61 -1.16
N GLY A 511 -15.94 39.90 -0.49
CA GLY A 511 -16.95 39.02 -1.12
C GLY A 511 -16.63 37.52 -1.08
N ARG A 512 -15.53 37.10 -0.42
CA ARG A 512 -15.14 35.68 -0.23
C ARG A 512 -15.39 35.23 1.22
N SER A 513 -15.50 33.91 1.41
CA SER A 513 -16.06 33.31 2.63
C SER A 513 -15.20 33.52 3.89
N GLU A 514 -15.82 33.98 4.98
CA GLU A 514 -15.25 34.00 6.34
C GLU A 514 -14.94 32.59 6.90
N GLU A 515 -15.30 31.53 6.16
CA GLU A 515 -15.08 30.12 6.54
C GLU A 515 -13.61 29.77 6.78
N MET A 516 -12.70 30.30 5.95
CA MET A 516 -11.27 29.99 6.10
C MET A 516 -10.68 30.60 7.38
N ASP A 517 -11.22 31.73 7.84
CA ASP A 517 -10.85 32.33 9.12
C ASP A 517 -11.39 31.49 10.28
N SER A 518 -12.59 30.92 10.15
CA SER A 518 -13.15 30.00 11.16
C SER A 518 -12.30 28.73 11.38
N LEU A 519 -11.54 28.29 10.36
CA LEU A 519 -10.61 27.17 10.48
C LEU A 519 -9.35 27.52 11.30
N LEU A 520 -8.96 28.80 11.34
CA LEU A 520 -7.76 29.26 12.05
C LEU A 520 -7.98 29.40 13.56
N PHE A 521 -9.18 29.77 14.00
CA PHE A 521 -9.46 30.13 15.39
C PHE A 521 -9.90 28.95 16.30
N LYS A 522 -9.63 27.69 15.90
CA LYS A 522 -9.83 26.53 16.79
C LYS A 522 -8.68 26.30 17.78
N THR A 523 -7.56 27.01 17.64
CA THR A 523 -6.39 26.91 18.53
C THR A 523 -6.39 28.05 19.57
N SER A 524 -6.20 27.69 20.84
CA SER A 524 -6.36 28.52 22.06
C SER A 524 -5.37 29.66 22.24
N ASP A 525 -4.51 29.94 21.27
CA ASP A 525 -3.53 31.02 21.35
C ASP A 525 -3.99 32.14 20.40
N ASN A 526 -4.34 33.31 20.94
CA ASN A 526 -4.63 34.49 20.15
C ASN A 526 -3.30 35.09 19.65
N PRO A 527 -2.92 34.88 18.38
CA PRO A 527 -1.68 35.46 17.83
C PRO A 527 -1.82 36.98 17.68
N ASP A 528 -0.71 37.72 17.78
CA ASP A 528 -0.71 39.17 17.54
C ASP A 528 -0.83 39.49 16.04
N CYS A 529 -0.35 38.59 15.18
CA CYS A 529 -0.46 38.71 13.73
C CYS A 529 -0.50 37.33 13.06
N THR A 530 -1.24 37.24 11.96
CA THR A 530 -1.31 36.07 11.09
C THR A 530 -0.99 36.44 9.64
N LEU A 531 -0.33 35.53 8.93
CA LEU A 531 -0.06 35.63 7.51
C LEU A 531 -0.40 34.32 6.83
N ARG A 532 -1.39 34.34 5.94
CA ARG A 532 -1.79 33.19 5.13
C ARG A 532 -1.04 33.20 3.80
N LEU A 533 -0.47 32.05 3.45
CA LEU A 533 0.37 31.84 2.28
C LEU A 533 -0.26 30.73 1.44
N CYS A 534 -0.94 31.13 0.37
CA CYS A 534 -1.69 30.25 -0.51
C CYS A 534 -0.88 29.87 -1.76
N ALA A 535 -1.39 28.90 -2.52
CA ALA A 535 -0.84 28.49 -3.81
C ALA A 535 0.66 28.10 -3.76
N LEU A 536 1.09 27.46 -2.66
CA LEU A 536 2.51 27.09 -2.46
C LEU A 536 3.09 26.20 -3.56
N GLN A 537 2.24 25.48 -4.31
CA GLN A 537 2.67 24.68 -5.46
C GLN A 537 3.33 25.51 -6.58
N LYS A 538 3.03 26.81 -6.65
CA LYS A 538 3.57 27.76 -7.62
C LYS A 538 4.95 28.30 -7.23
N LEU A 539 5.39 28.07 -5.98
CA LEU A 539 6.66 28.60 -5.47
C LEU A 539 7.86 27.92 -6.15
N THR A 540 8.70 28.72 -6.80
CA THR A 540 9.90 28.24 -7.52
C THR A 540 11.19 28.46 -6.73
N GLU A 541 11.22 29.43 -5.82
CA GLU A 541 12.36 29.85 -5.01
C GLU A 541 12.15 29.60 -3.50
N SER A 542 13.09 30.02 -2.64
CA SER A 542 12.93 29.89 -1.19
C SER A 542 11.94 30.92 -0.67
N LEU A 543 11.12 30.55 0.31
CA LEU A 543 10.18 31.45 0.95
C LEU A 543 10.81 32.04 2.21
N VAL A 544 10.84 33.36 2.28
CA VAL A 544 11.33 34.13 3.42
C VAL A 544 10.16 34.86 4.06
N ILE A 545 10.02 34.73 5.37
CA ILE A 545 9.06 35.49 6.17
C ILE A 545 9.78 36.71 6.73
N LYS A 546 9.31 37.89 6.34
CA LYS A 546 9.77 39.18 6.90
C LYS A 546 8.86 39.53 8.08
N VAL A 547 9.50 39.76 9.22
CA VAL A 547 8.86 40.12 10.49
C VAL A 547 9.22 41.56 10.80
N ASP A 548 8.24 42.45 10.73
CA ASP A 548 8.38 43.86 11.03
C ASP A 548 7.79 44.13 12.42
N LEU A 549 8.65 44.44 13.37
CA LEU A 549 8.28 44.84 14.73
C LEU A 549 8.16 46.35 14.79
N HIS A 550 6.99 46.86 15.17
CA HIS A 550 6.77 48.27 15.46
C HIS A 550 6.61 48.46 16.96
N TYR A 551 7.33 49.41 17.54
CA TYR A 551 7.26 49.71 18.97
C TYR A 551 7.46 51.20 19.23
N THR A 552 7.00 51.68 20.38
CA THR A 552 7.25 53.05 20.84
C THR A 552 8.30 53.02 21.94
N HIS A 553 9.43 53.71 21.73
CA HIS A 553 10.51 53.75 22.72
C HIS A 553 10.12 54.66 23.89
N MET A 554 10.34 54.18 25.13
CA MET A 554 9.84 54.84 26.35
C MET A 554 10.41 56.24 26.56
N ASP A 555 11.71 56.44 26.29
CA ASP A 555 12.41 57.70 26.58
C ASP A 555 12.20 58.75 25.48
N SER A 556 12.19 58.34 24.22
CA SER A 556 12.10 59.26 23.07
C SER A 556 10.67 59.49 22.60
N LYS A 557 9.72 58.64 23.01
CA LYS A 557 8.32 58.63 22.55
C LYS A 557 8.15 58.51 21.03
N LEU A 558 9.20 58.12 20.31
CA LEU A 558 9.17 57.90 18.86
C LEU A 558 8.77 56.46 18.55
N ARG A 559 7.92 56.28 17.53
CA ARG A 559 7.60 54.96 16.98
C ARG A 559 8.75 54.52 16.07
N GLN A 560 9.29 53.35 16.33
CA GLN A 560 10.39 52.74 15.59
C GLN A 560 9.94 51.42 14.96
N THR A 561 10.63 51.01 13.90
CA THR A 561 10.40 49.75 13.21
C THR A 561 11.73 49.02 13.08
N GLU A 562 11.77 47.76 13.52
CA GLU A 562 12.87 46.84 13.25
C GLU A 562 12.37 45.67 12.41
N SER A 563 13.19 45.20 11.47
CA SER A 563 12.84 44.11 10.56
C SER A 563 13.81 42.95 10.71
N GLN A 564 13.29 41.73 10.77
CA GLN A 564 14.08 40.50 10.63
C GLN A 564 13.50 39.60 9.54
N GLN A 565 14.34 38.75 8.97
CA GLN A 565 13.96 37.82 7.91
C GLN A 565 14.24 36.39 8.34
N VAL A 566 13.30 35.50 8.05
CA VAL A 566 13.37 34.07 8.36
C VAL A 566 13.18 33.28 7.09
N ASP A 567 14.25 32.69 6.58
CA ASP A 567 14.17 31.73 5.46
C ASP A 567 13.58 30.41 5.96
N ILE A 568 12.44 30.02 5.39
CA ILE A 568 11.72 28.77 5.70
C ILE A 568 11.82 27.75 4.58
N GLY A 569 12.65 27.98 3.56
CA GLY A 569 12.88 27.02 2.49
C GLY A 569 11.68 26.91 1.55
N LYS A 570 11.37 25.67 1.17
CA LYS A 570 10.19 25.32 0.37
C LYS A 570 9.24 24.49 1.23
N PRO A 571 8.33 25.13 1.98
CA PRO A 571 7.45 24.41 2.90
C PRO A 571 6.40 23.59 2.16
N LEU A 572 5.95 22.50 2.80
CA LEU A 572 4.86 21.66 2.31
C LEU A 572 5.04 21.26 0.82
N VAL A 573 3.98 21.35 0.00
CA VAL A 573 4.01 20.91 -1.40
C VAL A 573 4.98 21.69 -2.29
N ALA A 574 5.46 22.87 -1.87
CA ALA A 574 6.43 23.65 -2.65
C ALA A 574 7.73 22.87 -2.92
N SER A 575 8.07 21.93 -2.04
CA SER A 575 9.24 21.07 -2.19
C SER A 575 9.08 20.01 -3.30
N CYS A 576 7.83 19.70 -3.72
CA CYS A 576 7.50 18.64 -4.68
C CYS A 576 7.65 19.05 -6.14
N LYS A 577 7.85 20.34 -6.43
CA LYS A 577 8.01 20.91 -7.80
C LYS A 577 6.87 20.54 -8.76
N LEU A 578 5.62 20.72 -8.35
CA LEU A 578 4.44 20.38 -9.17
C LEU A 578 4.34 21.17 -10.49
N HIS A 579 5.07 22.27 -10.63
CA HIS A 579 5.14 23.11 -11.83
C HIS A 579 6.12 22.61 -12.92
N ARG A 580 6.93 21.56 -12.67
CA ARG A 580 7.99 21.14 -13.61
C ARG A 580 7.50 19.95 -14.47
N ARG A 581 7.46 20.15 -15.79
CA ARG A 581 7.25 19.07 -16.79
C ARG A 581 8.11 17.85 -16.46
N SER A 582 7.49 16.70 -16.24
CA SER A 582 8.16 15.42 -16.42
C SER A 582 8.61 15.33 -17.88
N HIS A 583 9.91 15.18 -18.12
CA HIS A 583 10.43 14.99 -19.46
C HIS A 583 9.83 13.72 -20.05
N ALA A 584 9.05 13.88 -21.11
CA ALA A 584 8.68 12.81 -22.00
C ALA A 584 9.95 12.07 -22.46
N THR A 585 9.89 10.75 -22.38
CA THR A 585 10.80 9.80 -22.99
C THR A 585 11.09 10.23 -24.43
N THR A 586 12.36 10.50 -24.72
CA THR A 586 12.87 10.94 -26.02
C THR A 586 12.55 9.92 -27.12
N ILE A 587 11.62 10.22 -28.01
CA ILE A 587 11.58 9.66 -29.36
C ILE A 587 11.96 10.80 -30.31
N LYS A 588 13.09 10.63 -31.01
CA LYS A 588 13.69 11.60 -31.92
C LYS A 588 12.93 11.67 -33.25
N LYS A 589 12.72 12.93 -33.69
CA LYS A 589 12.71 13.49 -35.06
C LYS A 589 11.63 13.03 -36.06
N GLN A 590 10.85 14.00 -36.57
CA GLN A 590 11.23 14.70 -37.80
C GLN A 590 10.52 16.06 -37.94
N GLU A 591 11.27 17.06 -38.39
CA GLU A 591 10.87 18.46 -38.60
C GLU A 591 10.08 18.64 -39.90
N GLY A 592 9.20 19.66 -39.89
CA GLY A 592 8.61 20.29 -41.06
C GLY A 592 8.12 21.70 -40.68
N ALA A 593 8.84 22.71 -41.16
CA ALA A 593 8.56 24.16 -41.12
C ALA A 593 7.15 24.50 -41.69
N SER A 594 6.48 25.65 -41.54
CA SER A 594 6.67 27.01 -41.03
C SER A 594 5.29 27.68 -41.09
N ALA A 595 4.98 28.68 -40.25
CA ALA A 595 4.44 29.98 -40.69
C ALA A 595 4.10 30.88 -39.50
N GLN A 596 4.63 32.10 -39.55
CA GLN A 596 4.34 33.23 -38.69
C GLN A 596 2.97 33.83 -39.01
N SER A 597 2.29 34.43 -38.02
CA SER A 597 1.65 35.74 -38.21
C SER A 597 1.27 36.38 -36.86
N MET A 598 1.68 37.64 -36.73
CA MET A 598 1.14 38.67 -35.83
C MET A 598 -0.40 38.67 -35.87
N GLY A 599 -1.17 38.96 -34.83
CA GLY A 599 -1.04 39.99 -33.80
C GLY A 599 -2.24 40.93 -33.97
N ASN A 600 -3.04 41.17 -32.92
CA ASN A 600 -3.72 42.45 -32.71
C ASN A 600 -4.41 42.55 -31.35
N ILE A 601 -4.23 43.73 -30.77
CA ILE A 601 -4.71 44.23 -29.50
C ILE A 601 -6.05 44.92 -29.74
N SER A 602 -7.03 44.74 -28.85
CA SER A 602 -8.02 45.78 -28.60
C SER A 602 -8.54 45.71 -27.17
N SER A 603 -8.38 46.86 -26.50
CA SER A 603 -8.82 47.23 -25.17
C SER A 603 -10.30 47.60 -25.09
N SER A 604 -10.96 47.32 -23.97
CA SER A 604 -11.97 48.22 -23.38
C SER A 604 -12.23 47.91 -21.89
N LYS A 605 -12.40 48.99 -21.11
CA LYS A 605 -12.55 49.07 -19.65
C LYS A 605 -14.03 48.88 -19.21
N PRO A 606 -14.28 48.60 -17.92
CA PRO A 606 -15.60 48.19 -17.40
C PRO A 606 -16.42 49.35 -16.79
N GLN A 607 -17.75 49.18 -16.74
CA GLN A 607 -18.68 50.03 -15.98
C GLN A 607 -19.21 49.27 -14.75
N LEU A 608 -19.11 49.90 -13.58
CA LEU A 608 -19.66 49.48 -12.29
C LEU A 608 -21.17 49.73 -12.21
N HIS A 609 -21.90 48.81 -11.57
CA HIS A 609 -23.10 49.16 -10.80
C HIS A 609 -23.12 48.41 -9.46
N GLN A 610 -23.26 49.18 -8.38
CA GLN A 610 -23.45 48.75 -6.99
C GLN A 610 -24.93 48.51 -6.69
N THR A 611 -25.25 47.49 -5.88
CA THR A 611 -26.48 47.47 -5.07
C THR A 611 -26.27 46.69 -3.77
N LEU A 612 -26.70 47.31 -2.66
CA LEU A 612 -26.72 46.78 -1.28
C LEU A 612 -27.85 45.76 -1.06
N ALA A 613 -27.66 44.80 -0.14
CA ALA A 613 -28.73 43.94 0.39
C ALA A 613 -28.56 43.64 1.89
N GLY A 614 -29.69 43.62 2.61
CA GLY A 614 -29.85 43.18 4.01
C GLY A 614 -30.08 41.66 4.16
N PRO A 615 -30.47 41.16 5.35
CA PRO A 615 -30.11 39.82 5.84
C PRO A 615 -31.01 38.66 5.33
N CYS A 616 -30.39 37.51 5.03
CA CYS A 616 -31.01 36.34 4.37
C CYS A 616 -31.32 35.14 5.29
N ARG A 617 -32.37 34.39 4.93
CA ARG A 617 -32.71 32.99 5.34
C ARG A 617 -31.90 31.97 4.52
N PRO A 618 -31.72 30.71 4.96
CA PRO A 618 -30.96 29.71 4.21
C PRO A 618 -31.58 29.40 2.83
N PHE A 619 -30.76 29.35 1.78
CA PHE A 619 -31.14 29.04 0.39
C PHE A 619 -30.07 28.17 -0.28
N THR A 620 -30.47 27.35 -1.25
CA THR A 620 -29.53 26.53 -2.04
C THR A 620 -28.97 27.34 -3.21
N ARG A 621 -27.65 27.26 -3.44
CA ARG A 621 -26.99 27.92 -4.58
C ARG A 621 -26.57 26.88 -5.60
N LYS A 622 -26.82 27.17 -6.87
CA LYS A 622 -26.49 26.28 -8.00
C LYS A 622 -25.01 26.44 -8.36
N ALA A 623 -24.33 25.34 -8.67
CA ALA A 623 -23.17 25.39 -9.56
C ALA A 623 -23.68 25.67 -10.98
N VAL A 624 -23.83 26.94 -11.35
CA VAL A 624 -24.38 27.32 -12.66
C VAL A 624 -23.35 26.99 -13.75
N CYS A 625 -23.64 26.05 -14.63
CA CYS A 625 -22.90 25.91 -15.88
C CYS A 625 -23.40 26.97 -16.88
N ALA A 626 -22.53 27.91 -17.23
CA ALA A 626 -22.84 28.98 -18.17
C ALA A 626 -22.86 28.44 -19.62
N ALA A 627 -24.05 28.08 -20.09
CA ALA A 627 -24.35 27.97 -21.51
C ALA A 627 -25.74 28.59 -21.77
N LYS A 628 -25.78 29.89 -22.05
CA LYS A 628 -26.89 30.52 -22.76
C LYS A 628 -26.33 31.39 -23.88
N VAL A 629 -26.42 30.87 -25.10
CA VAL A 629 -26.61 31.72 -26.27
C VAL A 629 -28.02 31.42 -26.76
N ALA A 630 -28.88 32.41 -26.66
CA ALA A 630 -30.23 32.35 -27.21
C ALA A 630 -30.13 32.42 -28.74
N VAL A 631 -30.64 31.40 -29.42
CA VAL A 631 -31.10 31.53 -30.80
C VAL A 631 -32.55 31.07 -30.79
N THR A 632 -33.44 32.06 -30.81
CA THR A 632 -34.83 31.88 -31.23
C THR A 632 -34.83 31.20 -32.58
N TRP A 633 -35.69 30.20 -32.80
CA TRP A 633 -36.49 30.03 -34.01
C TRP A 633 -37.78 29.29 -33.63
N SER A 634 -38.88 29.89 -34.05
CA SER A 634 -40.24 29.40 -33.98
C SER A 634 -40.45 28.17 -34.85
N ASN A 635 -41.21 27.20 -34.36
CA ASN A 635 -42.39 26.62 -35.01
C ASN A 635 -42.88 25.41 -34.20
N GLU A 636 -44.05 25.56 -33.57
CA GLU A 636 -45.02 24.46 -33.42
C GLU A 636 -45.58 24.10 -34.82
N PRO A 637 -46.33 22.98 -35.04
CA PRO A 637 -46.98 22.09 -34.06
C PRO A 637 -46.84 20.57 -34.39
N GLU A 638 -47.30 19.71 -33.46
CA GLU A 638 -48.43 18.77 -33.64
C GLU A 638 -48.33 17.56 -32.68
N GLU A 639 -49.37 17.44 -31.86
CA GLU A 639 -49.76 16.20 -31.18
C GLU A 639 -50.07 15.11 -32.23
N ASN A 640 -49.65 13.89 -31.95
CA ASN A 640 -50.46 12.70 -32.24
C ASN A 640 -50.04 11.57 -31.31
N ASP A 641 -50.96 11.21 -30.42
CA ASP A 641 -51.11 9.85 -29.90
C ASP A 641 -51.25 8.86 -31.08
N GLU A 642 -50.67 7.67 -30.97
CA GLU A 642 -51.44 6.42 -30.98
C GLU A 642 -50.53 5.20 -30.76
N ASN A 643 -51.08 4.25 -30.00
CA ASN A 643 -50.63 2.87 -29.85
C ASN A 643 -50.47 2.18 -31.21
N GLU A 644 -49.55 1.23 -31.33
CA GLU A 644 -49.94 -0.11 -31.80
C GLU A 644 -48.90 -1.19 -31.45
N LEU A 645 -49.43 -2.28 -30.95
CA LEU A 645 -48.81 -3.53 -30.56
C LEU A 645 -49.06 -4.55 -31.69
N GLN A 646 -48.10 -5.46 -31.86
CA GLN A 646 -48.21 -6.85 -32.36
C GLN A 646 -47.61 -7.24 -33.73
N ASP A 647 -46.74 -8.24 -33.59
CA ASP A 647 -46.58 -9.47 -34.36
C ASP A 647 -46.17 -9.43 -35.83
N PHE A 648 -44.97 -9.98 -36.07
CA PHE A 648 -44.76 -10.93 -37.17
C PHE A 648 -44.01 -12.16 -36.67
N THR A 649 -44.70 -13.30 -36.77
CA THR A 649 -44.23 -14.64 -36.46
C THR A 649 -43.59 -15.31 -37.69
N LEU A 650 -42.61 -16.17 -37.39
CA LEU A 650 -42.26 -17.45 -38.03
C LEU A 650 -41.74 -17.48 -39.48
N ARG A 651 -40.53 -18.06 -39.63
CA ARG A 651 -40.33 -19.29 -40.43
C ARG A 651 -39.03 -20.02 -40.03
N HIS A 652 -39.24 -21.26 -39.57
CA HIS A 652 -38.41 -22.46 -39.47
C HIS A 652 -37.14 -22.49 -38.60
#